data_AF-A0A518BX34-F1
#
_entry.id   AF-A0A518BX34-F1
#
_cell.length_a   1.000
_cell.length_b   1.000
_cell.length_c   1.000
_cell.angle_alpha   90.00
_cell.angle_beta   90.00
_cell.angle_gamma   90.00
#
_symmetry.space_group_name_H-M   'P 1'
#
loop_
_entity.id
_entity.type
_entity.pdbx_description
1 polymer ?
#
loop_
_entity_poly.entity_id
_entity_poly.type
_entity_poly.pdbx_seq_one_letter_code
_entity_poly.pdbx_strand_id
1 'polypeptide(L)'
;MKYLFYLFAGVTGVGFCFALLLWLLSWSLQPQASDAPIDVDPDLLASIERDRDVSFDSQRIDTLPRLQVDVDSSEGSDASWWPRGESPILAQLVESGDLPPVRDRTGPEPLVMRGVDGIGNYGGTWLRVASSENDVGVIQNRMSYTGFFRWSPLGEPVVPHLAKSFEPSEDMRTFTVRLRRGVRWSDGHPFTANDVMYWWRDQELSEDLTDGIPPRWMYTGADPGTIDMIDDYTLLFRFTKPYPHFKRIMATYSFYMTQDPEHYLRPYHPTLGDQDRIAEGMQAYQLPSPRALYAYMRNFMNPDCPRLWPWIYRSYKANPPQVFVRNPFYFAVDESGNQLPYIDRLQFAVRSGQMMALSFVNGEVSMQTRHVRYENYTELFDRAESTGMRVLHWYSATRSPWVINPNLNRRIDPERPSTRWKAQLLADKRFRQALSLAIDRKAIIRALYNDQVEPAQVEPGPESPFSSPELRQAFIDHDTQGANALLDELGLTGRDADGMRTYPDGSTMTFFIEYSQFTDIGPGHFVVDDWAAVGVRAILQERARQLFYLHKNAADFDFNIWSGESDFFAVIEPRYFIPHSIEAFYATQWAQWYALGGYYDDPRAKRVANARPPPRDHPMYRAYDLYEQALLAPSRSEQIALMKKVFAIGAENIWTINIADAPPQLVVLDEDMRNVPKNALFGFVAMTPGNAGIETFFFENPVMSQGAIDDVRNAIVNPIARPRLDGSSPDTIDRAIPLGSLIRSVILGIVALALLLIAIKHPYIGRRLLIMIPTLFVISIIVFTIIQLPEGDYLTARLVQLQEAGNADAEQEIEDLRQLFHFDEPMWKQYARWMGFFWFTSLDVADAGLLQGYMGRSMETAQPVNQIVGDRIILTVCISAGTILFTWAVAIPIGIYSAVRQYSLADYAFTLVGFIGMSIPGFLLALVLMVLADVSGLFSPEYAAQPEWTWGKLIDLLRHIWVPVLVMGVAGTAGMIRVMRANLLDELSKPYVTTARAKGVRPIKLLLKYPVRVALNPFISGIGHVFPQLVSGGAIVAMVLSLPTVGPLLLAALFSEDMYLAGSMLMVLSMLGVLGTLVSDLLLLWLDPRVRYDEVTT
;
A
#
# COMPACT_ATOMS: atom_id res chain seq x y z
N MET A 1 -7.10 -54.25 23.48
CA MET A 1 -7.31 -53.27 24.58
C MET A 1 -6.04 -52.95 25.37
N LYS A 2 -5.39 -53.89 26.07
CA LYS A 2 -4.16 -53.60 26.85
C LYS A 2 -3.04 -52.92 26.05
N TYR A 3 -2.75 -53.40 24.84
CA TYR A 3 -1.75 -52.76 23.97
C TYR A 3 -2.13 -51.36 23.49
N LEU A 4 -3.43 -51.11 23.27
CA LEU A 4 -3.94 -49.78 22.93
C LEU A 4 -3.78 -48.81 24.10
N PHE A 5 -3.99 -49.28 25.33
CA PHE A 5 -3.81 -48.52 26.55
C PHE A 5 -2.34 -48.15 26.79
N TYR A 6 -1.40 -49.09 26.59
CA TYR A 6 0.03 -48.79 26.68
C TYR A 6 0.52 -47.85 25.58
N LEU A 7 -0.02 -47.96 24.37
CA LEU A 7 0.28 -47.03 23.28
C LEU A 7 -0.26 -45.62 23.61
N PHE A 8 -1.50 -45.53 24.11
CA PHE A 8 -2.12 -44.27 24.50
C PHE A 8 -1.40 -43.62 25.71
N ALA A 9 -1.02 -44.42 26.70
CA ALA A 9 -0.22 -43.99 27.86
C ALA A 9 1.21 -43.56 27.47
N GLY A 10 1.82 -44.23 26.49
CA GLY A 10 3.11 -43.85 25.95
C GLY A 10 3.07 -42.53 25.17
N VAL A 11 2.04 -42.36 24.31
CA VAL A 11 1.85 -41.13 23.53
C VAL A 11 1.47 -39.94 24.43
N THR A 12 0.60 -40.15 25.43
CA THR A 12 0.30 -39.11 26.43
C THR A 12 1.49 -38.82 27.33
N GLY A 13 2.30 -39.82 27.70
CA GLY A 13 3.54 -39.63 28.46
C GLY A 13 4.59 -38.82 27.71
N VAL A 14 4.80 -39.09 26.41
CA VAL A 14 5.71 -38.30 25.56
C VAL A 14 5.15 -36.90 25.33
N GLY A 15 3.84 -36.76 25.10
CA GLY A 15 3.18 -35.46 24.99
C GLY A 15 3.31 -34.62 26.26
N PHE A 16 3.17 -35.25 27.44
CA PHE A 16 3.36 -34.59 28.73
C PHE A 16 4.82 -34.21 28.96
N CYS A 17 5.78 -35.08 28.63
CA CYS A 17 7.20 -34.76 28.72
C CYS A 17 7.58 -33.62 27.76
N PHE A 18 7.02 -33.58 26.56
CA PHE A 18 7.25 -32.50 25.59
C PHE A 18 6.62 -31.18 26.06
N ALA A 19 5.39 -31.21 26.57
CA ALA A 19 4.73 -30.05 27.17
C ALA A 19 5.49 -29.54 28.41
N LEU A 20 5.98 -30.45 29.26
CA LEU A 20 6.82 -30.12 30.41
C LEU A 20 8.17 -29.55 29.97
N LEU A 21 8.77 -30.08 28.91
CA LEU A 21 10.04 -29.59 28.37
C LEU A 21 9.87 -28.21 27.73
N LEU A 22 8.76 -27.96 27.01
CA LEU A 22 8.38 -26.64 26.51
C LEU A 22 8.06 -25.67 27.64
N TRP A 23 7.40 -26.13 28.70
CA TRP A 23 7.12 -25.32 29.89
C TRP A 23 8.41 -24.99 30.65
N LEU A 24 9.32 -25.95 30.82
CA LEU A 24 10.64 -25.74 31.44
C LEU A 24 11.55 -24.87 30.56
N LEU A 25 11.52 -25.03 29.24
CA LEU A 25 12.21 -24.16 28.29
C LEU A 25 11.63 -22.76 28.37
N SER A 26 10.31 -22.61 28.32
CA SER A 26 9.61 -21.33 28.50
C SER A 26 9.90 -20.70 29.85
N TRP A 27 10.07 -21.48 30.92
CA TRP A 27 10.43 -20.99 32.24
C TRP A 27 11.91 -20.61 32.34
N SER A 28 12.79 -21.34 31.66
CA SER A 28 14.23 -21.04 31.59
C SER A 28 14.59 -19.90 30.63
N LEU A 29 13.72 -19.66 29.63
CA LEU A 29 13.82 -18.60 28.63
C LEU A 29 12.91 -17.42 28.96
N GLN A 30 12.03 -17.55 29.95
CA GLN A 30 11.32 -16.42 30.52
C GLN A 30 12.41 -15.47 31.03
N PRO A 31 12.51 -14.26 30.48
CA PRO A 31 13.32 -13.25 31.13
C PRO A 31 12.80 -13.19 32.57
N GLN A 32 13.67 -13.33 33.55
CA GLN A 32 13.29 -12.98 34.92
C GLN A 32 12.83 -11.52 34.84
N ALA A 33 11.52 -11.30 34.90
CA ALA A 33 10.98 -9.98 35.14
C ALA A 33 11.58 -9.59 36.49
N SER A 34 12.59 -8.73 36.41
CA SER A 34 13.21 -8.14 37.57
C SER A 34 12.13 -7.28 38.23
N ASP A 35 11.49 -7.81 39.27
CA ASP A 35 10.75 -6.98 40.24
C ASP A 35 11.70 -6.07 41.04
N ALA A 36 13.01 -6.19 40.83
CA ALA A 36 13.94 -5.17 41.31
C ALA A 36 13.69 -3.89 40.49
N PRO A 37 13.44 -2.74 41.14
CA PRO A 37 13.34 -1.48 40.45
C PRO A 37 14.59 -1.31 39.60
N ILE A 38 14.40 -1.11 38.29
CA ILE A 38 15.51 -0.78 37.41
C ILE A 38 16.06 0.54 37.94
N ASP A 39 17.30 0.52 38.44
CA ASP A 39 18.02 1.71 38.85
C ASP A 39 18.42 2.45 37.57
N VAL A 40 17.44 3.13 36.98
CA VAL A 40 17.64 3.94 35.77
C VAL A 40 18.36 5.20 36.22
N ASP A 41 19.53 5.45 35.63
CA ASP A 41 20.24 6.71 35.81
C ASP A 41 19.26 7.88 35.61
N PRO A 42 19.00 8.71 36.64
CA PRO A 42 18.06 9.81 36.56
C PRO A 42 18.39 10.79 35.43
N ASP A 43 19.67 10.97 35.11
CA ASP A 43 20.09 11.86 34.03
C ASP A 43 19.78 11.26 32.65
N LEU A 44 19.93 9.93 32.51
CA LEU A 44 19.52 9.19 31.32
C LEU A 44 17.99 9.25 31.14
N LEU A 45 17.23 8.98 32.21
CA LEU A 45 15.77 9.08 32.17
C LEU A 45 15.31 10.50 31.78
N ALA A 46 15.90 11.54 32.38
CA ALA A 46 15.60 12.93 32.04
C ALA A 46 16.01 13.29 30.60
N SER A 47 17.06 12.67 30.05
CA SER A 47 17.41 12.85 28.63
C SER A 47 16.38 12.22 27.70
N ILE A 48 15.95 10.98 27.98
CA ILE A 48 14.93 10.26 27.22
C ILE A 48 13.59 10.99 27.27
N GLU A 49 13.18 11.48 28.44
CA GLU A 49 11.96 12.27 28.60
C GLU A 49 12.02 13.56 27.79
N ARG A 50 13.16 14.26 27.79
CA ARG A 50 13.36 15.47 26.96
C ARG A 50 13.34 15.19 25.46
N ASP A 51 13.83 14.04 25.02
CA ASP A 51 13.81 13.66 23.60
C ASP A 51 12.44 13.16 23.13
N ARG A 52 11.58 12.74 24.06
CA ARG A 52 10.18 12.35 23.81
C ARG A 52 9.22 13.53 23.88
N ASP A 53 9.59 14.62 24.56
CA ASP A 53 8.78 15.82 24.64
C ASP A 53 8.71 16.54 23.28
N VAL A 54 7.53 16.44 22.67
CA VAL A 54 7.20 17.05 21.37
C VAL A 54 6.28 18.26 21.52
N SER A 55 6.05 18.74 22.75
CA SER A 55 5.18 19.88 23.01
C SER A 55 5.73 21.17 22.39
N PHE A 56 4.82 22.06 21.98
CA PHE A 56 5.16 23.38 21.43
C PHE A 56 4.01 24.37 21.62
N ASP A 57 4.33 25.66 21.64
CA ASP A 57 3.34 26.73 21.74
C ASP A 57 2.91 27.21 20.35
N SER A 58 1.77 26.72 19.86
CA SER A 58 1.24 27.11 18.56
C SER A 58 0.74 28.56 18.48
N GLN A 59 0.64 29.27 19.61
CA GLN A 59 0.20 30.67 19.65
C GLN A 59 1.36 31.64 19.42
N ARG A 60 2.59 31.24 19.72
CA ARG A 60 3.82 32.02 19.49
C ARG A 60 4.41 31.75 18.11
N ILE A 61 3.66 32.13 17.08
CA ILE A 61 3.97 31.84 15.67
C ILE A 61 5.36 32.33 15.25
N ASP A 62 5.83 33.45 15.80
CA ASP A 62 7.16 34.03 15.58
C ASP A 62 8.32 33.14 16.06
N THR A 63 8.04 32.22 16.98
CA THR A 63 9.03 31.28 17.53
C THR A 63 9.02 29.91 16.85
N LEU A 64 8.03 29.66 15.99
CA LEU A 64 7.90 28.39 15.29
C LEU A 64 8.91 28.29 14.13
N PRO A 65 9.43 27.09 13.83
CA PRO A 65 10.43 26.91 12.80
C PRO A 65 9.87 27.30 11.42
N ARG A 66 10.68 28.00 10.64
CA ARG A 66 10.40 28.38 9.26
C ARG A 66 11.59 28.04 8.38
N LEU A 67 11.38 27.22 7.36
CA LEU A 67 12.45 26.76 6.46
C LEU A 67 12.61 27.67 5.24
N GLN A 68 11.57 28.40 4.85
CA GLN A 68 11.61 29.33 3.72
C GLN A 68 12.21 30.67 4.15
N VAL A 69 13.21 31.12 3.40
CA VAL A 69 13.90 32.39 3.65
C VAL A 69 13.30 33.47 2.76
N ASP A 70 12.94 34.61 3.36
CA ASP A 70 12.51 35.78 2.61
C ASP A 70 13.74 36.46 2.00
N VAL A 71 13.72 36.69 0.69
CA VAL A 71 14.82 37.30 -0.07
C VAL A 71 14.32 38.43 -0.96
N ASP A 72 15.16 39.44 -1.18
CA ASP A 72 14.87 40.51 -2.12
C ASP A 72 15.33 40.12 -3.53
N SER A 73 14.38 39.77 -4.40
CA SER A 73 14.64 39.41 -5.79
C SER A 73 15.39 40.48 -6.60
N SER A 74 15.44 41.74 -6.14
CA SER A 74 16.17 42.82 -6.82
C SER A 74 17.69 42.73 -6.67
N GLU A 75 18.20 41.98 -5.69
CA GLU A 75 19.64 41.73 -5.52
C GLU A 75 20.24 40.93 -6.70
N GLY A 76 19.40 40.13 -7.38
CA GLY A 76 19.76 39.40 -8.59
C GLY A 76 21.05 38.59 -8.45
N SER A 77 21.93 38.69 -9.45
CA SER A 77 23.17 37.91 -9.53
C SER A 77 24.23 38.24 -8.48
N ASP A 78 24.03 39.26 -7.65
CA ASP A 78 24.96 39.63 -6.59
C ASP A 78 24.65 38.92 -5.28
N ALA A 79 23.44 38.35 -5.15
CA ALA A 79 23.02 37.64 -3.95
C ALA A 79 23.74 36.30 -3.74
N SER A 80 23.89 35.90 -2.47
CA SER A 80 24.45 34.59 -2.11
C SER A 80 23.54 33.44 -2.55
N TRP A 81 22.23 33.62 -2.45
CA TRP A 81 21.22 32.64 -2.84
C TRP A 81 21.02 32.55 -4.36
N TRP A 82 21.68 33.40 -5.16
CA TRP A 82 21.53 33.36 -6.61
C TRP A 82 22.00 32.01 -7.17
N PRO A 83 21.23 31.35 -8.07
CA PRO A 83 21.52 29.99 -8.54
C PRO A 83 22.91 29.86 -9.18
N ARG A 84 23.80 29.07 -8.55
CA ARG A 84 25.18 28.81 -8.99
C ARG A 84 25.65 27.38 -8.74
N GLY A 85 25.11 26.70 -7.74
CA GLY A 85 25.46 25.32 -7.41
C GLY A 85 24.45 24.31 -7.95
N GLU A 86 24.92 23.15 -8.36
CA GLU A 86 24.09 22.04 -8.82
C GLU A 86 24.74 20.69 -8.47
N SER A 87 23.93 19.62 -8.46
CA SER A 87 24.44 18.26 -8.22
C SER A 87 25.52 17.90 -9.25
N PRO A 88 26.59 17.16 -8.87
CA PRO A 88 27.61 16.70 -9.80
C PRO A 88 27.05 15.93 -11.01
N ILE A 89 25.91 15.24 -10.85
CA ILE A 89 25.24 14.54 -11.96
C ILE A 89 24.70 15.54 -13.00
N LEU A 90 24.11 16.64 -12.53
CA LEU A 90 23.58 17.69 -13.41
C LEU A 90 24.71 18.48 -14.07
N ALA A 91 25.79 18.77 -13.35
CA ALA A 91 26.97 19.43 -13.91
C ALA A 91 27.54 18.67 -15.12
N GLN A 92 27.59 17.33 -15.06
CA GLN A 92 28.01 16.50 -16.20
C GLN A 92 27.09 16.62 -17.41
N LEU A 93 25.77 16.75 -17.20
CA LEU A 93 24.78 16.96 -18.26
C LEU A 93 24.87 18.37 -18.87
N VAL A 94 25.23 19.37 -18.05
CA VAL A 94 25.49 20.73 -18.54
C VAL A 94 26.77 20.75 -19.37
N GLU A 95 27.83 20.08 -18.92
CA GLU A 95 29.09 19.95 -19.65
C GLU A 95 28.93 19.20 -20.98
N SER A 96 28.07 18.18 -21.05
CA SER A 96 27.76 17.47 -22.30
C SER A 96 26.85 18.26 -23.25
N GLY A 97 26.21 19.32 -22.77
CA GLY A 97 25.24 20.12 -23.52
C GLY A 97 23.82 19.53 -23.55
N ASP A 98 23.56 18.47 -22.79
CA ASP A 98 22.24 17.85 -22.66
C ASP A 98 21.30 18.63 -21.74
N LEU A 99 21.85 19.55 -20.92
CA LEU A 99 21.09 20.35 -19.97
C LEU A 99 21.54 21.83 -19.94
N PRO A 100 20.63 22.82 -19.84
CA PRO A 100 21.02 24.22 -19.67
C PRO A 100 21.70 24.49 -18.32
N PRO A 101 22.49 25.58 -18.19
CA PRO A 101 23.07 26.00 -16.91
C PRO A 101 22.01 26.22 -15.82
N VAL A 102 22.36 25.97 -14.55
CA VAL A 102 21.43 26.02 -13.41
C VAL A 102 20.56 27.26 -13.35
N ARG A 103 21.12 28.45 -13.61
CA ARG A 103 20.39 29.73 -13.60
C ARG A 103 19.21 29.78 -14.57
N ASP A 104 19.34 29.13 -15.73
CA ASP A 104 18.34 29.16 -16.79
C ASP A 104 17.23 28.14 -16.50
N ARG A 105 17.51 27.18 -15.60
CA ARG A 105 16.59 26.13 -15.13
C ARG A 105 15.75 26.57 -13.94
N THR A 106 16.38 27.16 -12.91
CA THR A 106 15.69 27.60 -11.68
C THR A 106 14.91 28.90 -11.84
N GLY A 107 15.33 29.74 -12.79
CA GLY A 107 14.77 31.07 -13.00
C GLY A 107 15.34 32.14 -12.05
N PRO A 108 14.94 33.41 -12.25
CA PRO A 108 15.46 34.58 -11.52
C PRO A 108 14.82 34.80 -10.14
N GLU A 109 13.69 34.17 -9.82
CA GLU A 109 13.00 34.31 -8.53
C GLU A 109 12.85 32.96 -7.79
N PRO A 110 13.95 32.20 -7.58
CA PRO A 110 13.86 30.87 -6.98
C PRO A 110 13.31 30.92 -5.56
N LEU A 111 12.74 29.80 -5.11
CA LEU A 111 12.41 29.63 -3.69
C LEU A 111 13.70 29.41 -2.91
N VAL A 112 13.96 30.22 -1.88
CA VAL A 112 15.14 30.04 -1.02
C VAL A 112 14.74 29.29 0.24
N MET A 113 15.44 28.19 0.53
CA MET A 113 15.18 27.34 1.69
C MET A 113 16.44 27.17 2.55
N ARG A 114 16.24 27.06 3.86
CA ARG A 114 17.27 26.79 4.86
C ARG A 114 16.99 25.44 5.51
N GLY A 115 17.97 24.55 5.47
CA GLY A 115 17.95 23.32 6.25
C GLY A 115 18.22 23.58 7.73
N VAL A 116 17.65 22.76 8.62
CA VAL A 116 17.79 22.94 10.09
C VAL A 116 19.23 22.78 10.59
N ASP A 117 20.05 22.01 9.89
CA ASP A 117 21.48 21.78 10.15
C ASP A 117 22.40 22.59 9.20
N GLY A 118 21.82 23.35 8.25
CA GLY A 118 22.54 24.20 7.29
C GLY A 118 22.60 23.65 5.86
N ILE A 119 23.68 24.00 5.16
CA ILE A 119 23.94 23.63 3.75
C ILE A 119 24.33 22.15 3.67
N GLY A 120 23.76 21.43 2.70
CA GLY A 120 23.92 19.99 2.55
C GLY A 120 24.88 19.57 1.43
N ASN A 121 25.22 18.27 1.44
CA ASN A 121 26.00 17.62 0.38
C ASN A 121 25.07 16.99 -0.67
N TYR A 122 25.42 17.11 -1.95
CA TYR A 122 24.68 16.44 -3.02
C TYR A 122 24.92 14.93 -3.04
N GLY A 123 23.88 14.17 -3.35
CA GLY A 123 23.96 12.74 -3.63
C GLY A 123 23.17 11.85 -2.67
N GLY A 124 23.30 10.55 -2.88
CA GLY A 124 22.62 9.53 -2.10
C GLY A 124 21.25 9.11 -2.67
N THR A 125 20.74 8.00 -2.13
CA THR A 125 19.42 7.46 -2.45
C THR A 125 18.58 7.41 -1.19
N TRP A 126 17.43 8.08 -1.20
CA TRP A 126 16.46 7.97 -0.11
C TRP A 126 15.60 6.72 -0.31
N LEU A 127 15.88 5.70 0.51
CA LEU A 127 15.18 4.42 0.53
C LEU A 127 13.92 4.50 1.39
N ARG A 128 12.79 4.09 0.82
CA ARG A 128 11.47 4.05 1.48
C ARG A 128 10.73 2.77 1.18
N VAL A 129 9.76 2.45 2.03
CA VAL A 129 8.80 1.36 1.83
C VAL A 129 7.37 1.88 1.75
N ALA A 130 6.57 1.21 0.92
CA ALA A 130 5.14 1.44 0.74
C ALA A 130 4.37 0.10 0.86
N SER A 131 3.10 0.16 1.25
CA SER A 131 2.28 -1.05 1.42
C SER A 131 1.72 -1.61 0.11
N SER A 132 1.61 -0.76 -0.92
CA SER A 132 1.14 -1.10 -2.27
C SER A 132 1.67 -0.09 -3.29
N GLU A 133 1.46 -0.35 -4.59
CA GLU A 133 1.79 0.64 -5.64
C GLU A 133 0.96 1.91 -5.51
N ASN A 134 -0.31 1.81 -5.10
CA ASN A 134 -1.16 2.96 -4.83
C ASN A 134 -0.58 3.83 -3.69
N ASP A 135 0.03 3.22 -2.67
CA ASP A 135 0.65 3.94 -1.56
C ASP A 135 1.93 4.70 -1.97
N VAL A 136 2.58 4.34 -3.09
CA VAL A 136 3.66 5.14 -3.71
C VAL A 136 3.17 6.52 -4.15
N GLY A 137 1.87 6.64 -4.47
CA GLY A 137 1.21 7.90 -4.83
C GLY A 137 1.30 9.00 -3.76
N VAL A 138 1.72 8.67 -2.53
CA VAL A 138 2.05 9.65 -1.48
C VAL A 138 3.08 10.69 -1.93
N ILE A 139 3.89 10.38 -2.94
CA ILE A 139 4.82 11.34 -3.52
C ILE A 139 4.10 12.57 -4.10
N GLN A 140 2.88 12.41 -4.63
CA GLN A 140 2.12 13.47 -5.30
C GLN A 140 1.60 14.53 -4.32
N ASN A 141 1.00 14.11 -3.21
CA ASN A 141 0.30 15.01 -2.28
C ASN A 141 1.16 15.44 -1.08
N ARG A 142 1.92 14.50 -0.47
CA ARG A 142 2.63 14.74 0.80
C ARG A 142 4.13 14.95 0.66
N MET A 143 4.81 14.27 -0.28
CA MET A 143 6.25 14.49 -0.43
C MET A 143 6.52 15.71 -1.30
N SER A 144 6.11 15.65 -2.56
CA SER A 144 6.38 16.73 -3.51
C SER A 144 5.71 18.02 -3.06
N TYR A 145 4.51 17.91 -2.48
CA TYR A 145 3.77 18.98 -1.79
C TYR A 145 3.86 20.34 -2.50
N THR A 146 3.91 20.33 -3.84
CA THR A 146 4.22 21.53 -4.60
C THR A 146 2.91 22.29 -4.78
N GLY A 147 2.77 23.44 -4.11
CA GLY A 147 1.60 24.30 -4.19
C GLY A 147 2.00 25.77 -4.07
N PHE A 148 1.02 26.67 -4.01
CA PHE A 148 1.26 28.12 -3.85
C PHE A 148 1.86 28.45 -2.49
N PHE A 149 1.35 27.81 -1.44
CA PHE A 149 1.78 27.97 -0.05
C PHE A 149 1.97 26.60 0.58
N ARG A 150 2.76 26.55 1.65
CA ARG A 150 2.96 25.35 2.46
C ARG A 150 2.76 25.62 3.94
N TRP A 151 2.47 24.57 4.69
CA TRP A 151 2.59 24.58 6.14
C TRP A 151 4.06 24.55 6.55
N SER A 152 4.42 25.31 7.59
CA SER A 152 5.72 25.18 8.25
C SER A 152 5.83 23.84 9.00
N PRO A 153 7.02 23.42 9.46
CA PRO A 153 7.20 22.13 10.14
C PRO A 153 6.23 21.89 11.29
N LEU A 154 5.91 22.89 12.12
CA LEU A 154 4.93 22.78 13.22
C LEU A 154 3.52 23.30 12.86
N GLY A 155 3.20 23.40 11.57
CA GLY A 155 1.86 23.76 11.08
C GLY A 155 1.57 25.26 11.00
N GLU A 156 2.33 26.15 11.64
CA GLU A 156 2.23 27.60 11.44
C GLU A 156 3.65 28.20 11.50
N PRO A 157 3.91 29.36 10.84
CA PRO A 157 3.01 30.07 9.93
C PRO A 157 2.83 29.34 8.58
N VAL A 158 1.78 29.67 7.83
CA VAL A 158 1.70 29.32 6.39
C VAL A 158 2.68 30.17 5.57
N VAL A 159 3.56 29.49 4.83
CA VAL A 159 4.72 30.05 4.15
C VAL A 159 4.57 30.06 2.62
N PRO A 160 5.17 31.05 1.92
CA PRO A 160 5.23 31.08 0.45
C PRO A 160 5.95 29.85 -0.15
N HIS A 161 5.48 29.39 -1.30
CA HIS A 161 6.12 28.31 -2.08
C HIS A 161 6.17 28.68 -3.56
N LEU A 162 5.30 28.16 -4.44
CA LEU A 162 5.25 28.60 -5.86
C LEU A 162 4.78 30.04 -6.00
N ALA A 163 3.90 30.50 -5.11
CA ALA A 163 3.52 31.90 -5.02
C ALA A 163 4.51 32.63 -4.12
N LYS A 164 5.01 33.79 -4.58
CA LYS A 164 5.89 34.66 -3.80
C LYS A 164 5.13 35.60 -2.86
N SER A 165 3.87 35.94 -3.19
CA SER A 165 3.06 36.82 -2.35
C SER A 165 1.58 36.45 -2.35
N PHE A 166 0.91 36.80 -1.25
CA PHE A 166 -0.54 36.66 -1.03
C PHE A 166 -1.05 37.97 -0.43
N GLU A 167 -1.90 38.68 -1.16
CA GLU A 167 -2.43 39.98 -0.75
C GLU A 167 -3.96 39.91 -0.67
N PRO A 168 -4.53 39.77 0.54
CA PRO A 168 -5.97 39.86 0.74
C PRO A 168 -6.44 41.32 0.63
N SER A 169 -7.64 41.54 0.10
CA SER A 169 -8.36 42.80 0.20
C SER A 169 -8.82 43.05 1.65
N GLU A 170 -9.10 44.31 2.00
CA GLU A 170 -9.56 44.68 3.36
C GLU A 170 -10.85 43.94 3.78
N ASP A 171 -11.73 43.63 2.83
CA ASP A 171 -12.99 42.91 3.05
C ASP A 171 -12.83 41.37 3.04
N MET A 172 -11.61 40.87 2.82
CA MET A 172 -11.25 39.45 2.72
C MET A 172 -12.06 38.68 1.65
N ARG A 173 -12.50 39.36 0.58
CA ARG A 173 -13.24 38.74 -0.54
C ARG A 173 -12.39 38.52 -1.78
N THR A 174 -11.32 39.27 -1.91
CA THR A 174 -10.43 39.21 -3.07
C THR A 174 -9.02 38.91 -2.60
N PHE A 175 -8.34 37.98 -3.27
CA PHE A 175 -6.98 37.59 -2.92
C PHE A 175 -6.10 37.61 -4.16
N THR A 176 -5.09 38.48 -4.15
CA THR A 176 -4.10 38.56 -5.24
C THR A 176 -2.94 37.62 -4.92
N VAL A 177 -2.70 36.64 -5.78
CA VAL A 177 -1.62 35.66 -5.68
C VAL A 177 -0.63 35.93 -6.80
N ARG A 178 0.63 36.19 -6.46
CA ARG A 178 1.70 36.38 -7.45
C ARG A 178 2.63 35.18 -7.48
N LEU A 179 2.78 34.58 -8.64
CA LEU A 179 3.66 33.46 -8.92
C LEU A 179 5.11 33.92 -9.04
N ARG A 180 6.05 33.01 -8.76
CA ARG A 180 7.49 33.23 -9.02
C ARG A 180 7.76 33.24 -10.51
N ARG A 181 8.58 34.19 -10.97
CA ARG A 181 8.97 34.28 -12.38
C ARG A 181 10.05 33.27 -12.75
N GLY A 182 9.94 32.72 -13.95
CA GLY A 182 10.93 31.81 -14.56
C GLY A 182 10.94 30.39 -14.02
N VAL A 183 9.93 30.00 -13.23
CA VAL A 183 9.69 28.59 -12.90
C VAL A 183 9.41 27.80 -14.17
N ARG A 184 9.91 26.56 -14.24
CA ARG A 184 9.73 25.66 -15.38
C ARG A 184 9.26 24.29 -14.91
N TRP A 185 8.45 23.64 -15.74
CA TRP A 185 8.16 22.22 -15.65
C TRP A 185 9.44 21.39 -15.86
N SER A 186 9.44 20.12 -15.47
CA SER A 186 10.60 19.23 -15.56
C SER A 186 11.14 18.97 -16.97
N ASP A 187 10.39 19.32 -18.01
CA ASP A 187 10.79 19.29 -19.42
C ASP A 187 11.36 20.63 -19.91
N GLY A 188 11.44 21.64 -19.04
CA GLY A 188 11.93 22.98 -19.34
C GLY A 188 10.86 23.95 -19.83
N HIS A 189 9.61 23.52 -20.03
CA HIS A 189 8.53 24.43 -20.43
C HIS A 189 8.22 25.44 -19.32
N PRO A 190 8.00 26.74 -19.61
CA PRO A 190 7.63 27.72 -18.59
C PRO A 190 6.35 27.32 -17.84
N PHE A 191 6.34 27.49 -16.52
CA PHE A 191 5.12 27.44 -15.70
C PHE A 191 4.56 28.86 -15.53
N THR A 192 3.28 29.04 -15.81
CA THR A 192 2.59 30.34 -15.75
C THR A 192 1.19 30.22 -15.17
N ALA A 193 0.51 31.35 -15.00
CA ALA A 193 -0.89 31.40 -14.66
C ALA A 193 -1.79 30.66 -15.67
N ASN A 194 -1.36 30.48 -16.93
CA ASN A 194 -2.13 29.71 -17.92
C ASN A 194 -2.28 28.23 -17.50
N ASP A 195 -1.26 27.61 -16.92
CA ASP A 195 -1.34 26.22 -16.41
C ASP A 195 -2.41 26.11 -15.31
N VAL A 196 -2.46 27.11 -14.42
CA VAL A 196 -3.48 27.18 -13.35
C VAL A 196 -4.87 27.42 -13.94
N MET A 197 -4.98 28.28 -14.96
CA MET A 197 -6.24 28.54 -15.64
C MET A 197 -6.71 27.36 -16.49
N TYR A 198 -5.79 26.56 -17.04
CA TYR A 198 -6.09 25.30 -17.71
C TYR A 198 -6.68 24.30 -16.72
N TRP A 199 -6.04 24.11 -15.56
CA TRP A 199 -6.63 23.31 -14.48
C TRP A 199 -8.02 23.84 -14.09
N TRP A 200 -8.18 25.14 -13.88
CA TRP A 200 -9.45 25.71 -13.42
C TRP A 200 -10.56 25.62 -14.47
N ARG A 201 -10.33 26.12 -15.69
CA ARG A 201 -11.37 26.27 -16.72
C ARG A 201 -11.61 24.99 -17.49
N ASP A 202 -10.52 24.32 -17.87
CA ASP A 202 -10.56 23.22 -18.84
C ASP A 202 -10.52 21.86 -18.14
N GLN A 203 -10.19 21.77 -16.84
CA GLN A 203 -10.36 20.52 -16.08
C GLN A 203 -11.45 20.63 -15.03
N GLU A 204 -11.26 21.44 -13.99
CA GLU A 204 -12.14 21.49 -12.82
C GLU A 204 -13.54 22.05 -13.12
N LEU A 205 -13.67 22.94 -14.11
CA LEU A 205 -14.96 23.45 -14.59
C LEU A 205 -15.39 22.85 -15.93
N SER A 206 -14.76 21.77 -16.37
CA SER A 206 -15.15 21.09 -17.60
C SER A 206 -16.34 20.18 -17.34
N GLU A 207 -17.41 20.33 -18.14
CA GLU A 207 -18.57 19.43 -18.09
C GLU A 207 -18.19 17.99 -18.50
N ASP A 208 -17.15 17.83 -19.32
CA ASP A 208 -16.69 16.51 -19.80
C ASP A 208 -15.74 15.81 -18.81
N LEU A 209 -15.03 16.60 -17.98
CA LEU A 209 -14.01 16.08 -17.07
C LEU A 209 -14.37 16.11 -15.59
N THR A 210 -15.24 17.01 -15.10
CA THR A 210 -15.58 17.20 -13.67
C THR A 210 -17.02 17.69 -13.43
N ASP A 211 -17.94 17.45 -14.36
CA ASP A 211 -19.33 17.96 -14.36
C ASP A 211 -19.47 19.49 -14.26
N GLY A 212 -18.38 20.25 -14.44
CA GLY A 212 -18.39 21.71 -14.36
C GLY A 212 -18.54 22.28 -12.93
N ILE A 213 -18.25 21.48 -11.90
CA ILE A 213 -18.52 21.85 -10.51
C ILE A 213 -17.23 22.24 -9.79
N PRO A 214 -17.12 23.47 -9.27
CA PRO A 214 -15.99 23.86 -8.42
C PRO A 214 -15.85 22.98 -7.17
N PRO A 215 -14.64 22.82 -6.62
CA PRO A 215 -14.45 22.08 -5.39
C PRO A 215 -14.97 22.86 -4.18
N ARG A 216 -15.42 22.17 -3.13
CA ARG A 216 -16.09 22.81 -1.97
C ARG A 216 -15.25 23.90 -1.28
N TRP A 217 -13.92 23.77 -1.31
CA TRP A 217 -13.01 24.77 -0.74
C TRP A 217 -12.96 26.09 -1.53
N MET A 218 -13.53 26.13 -2.74
CA MET A 218 -13.77 27.34 -3.52
C MET A 218 -15.12 28.00 -3.23
N TYR A 219 -15.95 27.50 -2.31
CA TYR A 219 -17.23 28.11 -1.97
C TYR A 219 -17.18 28.95 -0.70
N THR A 220 -17.86 30.10 -0.73
CA THR A 220 -18.16 30.89 0.48
C THR A 220 -19.66 31.06 0.61
N GLY A 221 -20.29 30.27 1.47
CA GLY A 221 -21.75 30.18 1.43
C GLY A 221 -22.23 29.23 0.33
N ALA A 222 -23.30 29.66 -0.35
CA ALA A 222 -23.87 28.96 -1.50
C ALA A 222 -23.13 29.26 -2.82
N ASP A 223 -22.39 30.37 -2.87
CA ASP A 223 -21.79 30.85 -4.12
C ASP A 223 -20.34 30.34 -4.26
N PRO A 224 -19.96 29.85 -5.45
CA PRO A 224 -18.57 29.54 -5.75
C PRO A 224 -17.77 30.82 -5.98
N GLY A 225 -16.48 30.77 -5.63
CA GLY A 225 -15.50 31.76 -6.00
C GLY A 225 -15.02 31.59 -7.44
N THR A 226 -14.31 32.59 -7.95
CA THR A 226 -13.72 32.59 -9.29
C THR A 226 -12.21 32.81 -9.23
N ILE A 227 -11.54 32.36 -10.28
CA ILE A 227 -10.12 32.62 -10.52
C ILE A 227 -9.99 33.39 -11.82
N ASP A 228 -9.32 34.53 -11.75
CA ASP A 228 -9.05 35.39 -12.89
C ASP A 228 -7.54 35.56 -13.07
N MET A 229 -7.07 35.48 -14.31
CA MET A 229 -5.69 35.77 -14.67
C MET A 229 -5.56 37.24 -15.06
N ILE A 230 -4.66 37.96 -14.39
CA ILE A 230 -4.33 39.36 -14.71
C ILE A 230 -3.19 39.41 -15.73
N ASP A 231 -2.16 38.59 -15.50
CA ASP A 231 -1.01 38.37 -16.38
C ASP A 231 -0.43 36.96 -16.12
N ASP A 232 0.62 36.59 -16.84
CA ASP A 232 1.27 35.26 -16.76
C ASP A 232 1.74 34.86 -15.36
N TYR A 233 1.81 35.78 -14.40
CA TYR A 233 2.31 35.52 -13.04
C TYR A 233 1.39 36.06 -11.94
N THR A 234 0.17 36.51 -12.28
CA THR A 234 -0.75 37.13 -11.32
C THR A 234 -2.14 36.57 -11.45
N LEU A 235 -2.59 35.91 -10.39
CA LEU A 235 -3.92 35.33 -10.25
C LEU A 235 -4.73 36.10 -9.22
N LEU A 236 -6.03 36.22 -9.47
CA LEU A 236 -6.96 36.91 -8.61
C LEU A 236 -8.12 35.99 -8.26
N PHE A 237 -8.22 35.67 -6.97
CA PHE A 237 -9.31 34.89 -6.42
C PHE A 237 -10.40 35.81 -5.90
N ARG A 238 -11.66 35.54 -6.23
CA ARG A 238 -12.80 36.37 -5.82
C ARG A 238 -13.89 35.52 -5.22
N PHE A 239 -14.45 36.01 -4.11
CA PHE A 239 -15.51 35.35 -3.35
C PHE A 239 -16.64 36.35 -3.04
N THR A 240 -17.87 35.85 -2.91
CA THR A 240 -19.03 36.71 -2.61
C THR A 240 -19.08 37.12 -1.13
N LYS A 241 -18.54 36.28 -0.25
CA LYS A 241 -18.43 36.53 1.19
C LYS A 241 -16.97 36.54 1.64
N PRO A 242 -16.65 37.18 2.79
CA PRO A 242 -15.31 37.14 3.36
C PRO A 242 -14.82 35.70 3.56
N TYR A 243 -13.55 35.43 3.26
CA TYR A 243 -12.94 34.11 3.42
C TYR A 243 -11.61 34.18 4.23
N PRO A 244 -11.67 34.49 5.54
CA PRO A 244 -10.47 34.88 6.29
C PRO A 244 -9.40 33.78 6.46
N HIS A 245 -9.75 32.52 6.21
CA HIS A 245 -8.85 31.38 6.33
C HIS A 245 -8.38 30.81 4.98
N PHE A 246 -8.69 31.49 3.86
CA PHE A 246 -8.37 31.01 2.51
C PHE A 246 -6.88 30.67 2.31
N LYS A 247 -5.95 31.46 2.85
CA LYS A 247 -4.50 31.15 2.77
C LYS A 247 -4.15 29.80 3.41
N ARG A 248 -4.76 29.45 4.55
CA ARG A 248 -4.57 28.16 5.25
C ARG A 248 -5.15 27.00 4.46
N ILE A 249 -6.33 27.20 3.84
CA ILE A 249 -6.92 26.24 2.90
C ILE A 249 -5.97 26.01 1.72
N MET A 250 -5.38 27.07 1.17
CA MET A 250 -4.42 26.96 0.06
C MET A 250 -3.14 26.23 0.43
N ALA A 251 -2.70 26.29 1.68
CA ALA A 251 -1.56 25.49 2.14
C ALA A 251 -1.80 23.99 1.99
N THR A 252 -3.04 23.53 2.07
CA THR A 252 -3.41 22.12 1.90
C THR A 252 -3.82 21.79 0.47
N TYR A 253 -4.62 22.64 -0.18
CA TYR A 253 -5.31 22.29 -1.43
C TYR A 253 -4.72 22.89 -2.71
N SER A 254 -3.85 23.91 -2.63
CA SER A 254 -3.33 24.57 -3.84
C SER A 254 -2.48 23.66 -4.73
N PHE A 255 -2.00 22.51 -4.22
CA PHE A 255 -1.22 21.59 -5.03
C PHE A 255 -2.04 21.06 -6.22
N TYR A 256 -3.36 20.85 -6.09
CA TYR A 256 -4.23 20.37 -7.17
C TYR A 256 -4.10 21.23 -8.44
N MET A 257 -3.87 22.54 -8.25
CA MET A 257 -3.81 23.55 -9.31
C MET A 257 -2.46 23.59 -10.03
N THR A 258 -1.50 22.77 -9.61
CA THR A 258 -0.08 22.88 -10.02
C THR A 258 0.53 21.54 -10.45
N GLN A 259 -0.31 20.55 -10.78
CA GLN A 259 0.14 19.23 -11.22
C GLN A 259 -0.10 18.95 -12.70
N ASP A 260 -0.79 19.88 -13.36
CA ASP A 260 -1.41 19.66 -14.65
C ASP A 260 -0.81 20.59 -15.72
N PRO A 261 0.30 20.19 -16.36
CA PRO A 261 0.97 20.98 -17.39
C PRO A 261 0.08 21.13 -18.63
N GLU A 262 -0.34 22.35 -18.94
CA GLU A 262 -1.26 22.62 -20.05
C GLU A 262 -0.66 22.12 -21.38
N HIS A 263 0.60 22.49 -21.64
CA HIS A 263 1.28 22.20 -22.91
C HIS A 263 1.37 20.70 -23.22
N TYR A 264 1.38 19.86 -22.18
CA TYR A 264 1.44 18.41 -22.30
C TYR A 264 0.05 17.76 -22.31
N LEU A 265 -0.86 18.18 -21.43
CA LEU A 265 -2.16 17.54 -21.26
C LEU A 265 -3.22 18.02 -22.25
N ARG A 266 -3.19 19.29 -22.66
CA ARG A 266 -4.18 19.88 -23.57
C ARG A 266 -4.35 19.09 -24.88
N PRO A 267 -3.29 18.59 -25.56
CA PRO A 267 -3.45 17.76 -26.75
C PRO A 267 -4.25 16.46 -26.55
N TYR A 268 -4.33 15.96 -25.32
CA TYR A 268 -5.08 14.75 -24.97
C TYR A 268 -6.44 15.03 -24.34
N HIS A 269 -6.77 16.30 -24.11
CA HIS A 269 -8.05 16.68 -23.50
C HIS A 269 -9.20 16.22 -24.40
N PRO A 270 -10.26 15.56 -23.88
CA PRO A 270 -11.35 15.00 -24.70
C PRO A 270 -11.92 15.96 -25.74
N THR A 271 -12.17 17.21 -25.33
CA THR A 271 -12.85 18.24 -26.12
C THR A 271 -11.91 19.22 -26.83
N LEU A 272 -10.80 19.60 -26.20
CA LEU A 272 -9.85 20.60 -26.70
C LEU A 272 -8.67 19.98 -27.45
N GLY A 273 -8.46 18.68 -27.30
CA GLY A 273 -7.31 17.96 -27.83
C GLY A 273 -7.45 17.59 -29.30
N ASP A 274 -6.35 17.09 -29.85
CA ASP A 274 -6.28 16.59 -31.22
C ASP A 274 -6.92 15.20 -31.29
N GLN A 275 -8.04 15.11 -32.01
CA GLN A 275 -8.84 13.89 -32.09
C GLN A 275 -8.08 12.73 -32.76
N ASP A 276 -7.17 13.01 -33.70
CA ASP A 276 -6.36 11.97 -34.33
C ASP A 276 -5.33 11.42 -33.34
N ARG A 277 -4.69 12.33 -32.57
CA ARG A 277 -3.76 11.95 -31.49
C ARG A 277 -4.45 11.17 -30.38
N ILE A 278 -5.68 11.56 -30.02
CA ILE A 278 -6.50 10.85 -29.03
C ILE A 278 -6.86 9.46 -29.53
N ALA A 279 -7.34 9.34 -30.78
CA ALA A 279 -7.66 8.05 -31.37
C ALA A 279 -6.43 7.13 -31.45
N GLU A 280 -5.27 7.66 -31.86
CA GLU A 280 -4.02 6.93 -31.88
C GLU A 280 -3.61 6.49 -30.47
N GLY A 281 -3.70 7.38 -29.47
CA GLY A 281 -3.39 7.05 -28.08
C GLY A 281 -4.34 6.00 -27.49
N MET A 282 -5.64 6.11 -27.75
CA MET A 282 -6.63 5.12 -27.32
C MET A 282 -6.35 3.76 -27.94
N GLN A 283 -6.02 3.70 -29.23
CA GLN A 283 -5.63 2.46 -29.89
C GLN A 283 -4.31 1.91 -29.30
N ALA A 284 -3.31 2.77 -29.18
CA ALA A 284 -1.98 2.44 -28.66
C ALA A 284 -2.04 1.79 -27.28
N TYR A 285 -2.86 2.35 -26.40
CA TYR A 285 -2.99 1.91 -25.03
C TYR A 285 -4.26 1.11 -24.78
N GLN A 286 -5.00 0.71 -25.81
CA GLN A 286 -6.29 -0.01 -25.74
C GLN A 286 -7.22 0.54 -24.64
N LEU A 287 -7.53 1.83 -24.70
CA LEU A 287 -8.38 2.55 -23.74
C LEU A 287 -9.77 2.83 -24.36
N PRO A 288 -10.84 2.78 -23.55
CA PRO A 288 -12.22 2.80 -24.05
C PRO A 288 -12.70 4.19 -24.46
N SER A 289 -12.13 5.25 -23.87
CA SER A 289 -12.61 6.62 -24.04
C SER A 289 -11.46 7.64 -24.06
N PRO A 290 -11.67 8.83 -24.66
CA PRO A 290 -10.74 9.96 -24.56
C PRO A 290 -10.44 10.36 -23.12
N ARG A 291 -11.44 10.27 -22.23
CA ARG A 291 -11.30 10.56 -20.79
C ARG A 291 -10.33 9.58 -20.12
N ALA A 292 -10.48 8.27 -20.40
CA ALA A 292 -9.56 7.26 -19.90
C ALA A 292 -8.12 7.49 -20.39
N LEU A 293 -7.95 7.91 -21.65
CA LEU A 293 -6.64 8.32 -22.18
C LEU A 293 -6.08 9.53 -21.44
N TYR A 294 -6.90 10.56 -21.22
CA TYR A 294 -6.50 11.75 -20.49
C TYR A 294 -6.02 11.43 -19.07
N ALA A 295 -6.79 10.64 -18.32
CA ALA A 295 -6.42 10.17 -16.99
C ALA A 295 -5.14 9.32 -17.01
N TYR A 296 -4.97 8.47 -18.03
CA TYR A 296 -3.77 7.66 -18.21
C TYR A 296 -2.52 8.53 -18.45
N MET A 297 -2.64 9.60 -19.26
CA MET A 297 -1.55 10.56 -19.53
C MET A 297 -1.25 11.43 -18.31
N ARG A 298 -2.26 11.79 -17.52
CA ARG A 298 -2.11 12.59 -16.29
C ARG A 298 -1.49 11.82 -15.12
N ASN A 299 -1.57 10.49 -15.11
CA ASN A 299 -1.18 9.62 -14.01
C ASN A 299 0.25 9.90 -13.46
N PHE A 300 0.42 9.84 -12.12
CA PHE A 300 1.69 10.15 -11.45
C PHE A 300 2.87 9.23 -11.84
N MET A 301 2.58 8.01 -12.31
CA MET A 301 3.59 7.06 -12.82
C MET A 301 3.75 7.15 -14.35
N ASN A 302 3.42 8.29 -14.97
CA ASN A 302 3.69 8.53 -16.38
C ASN A 302 5.02 9.28 -16.54
N PRO A 303 6.08 8.65 -17.06
CA PRO A 303 7.41 9.24 -17.23
C PRO A 303 7.46 10.51 -18.10
N ASP A 304 6.51 10.61 -19.02
CA ASP A 304 6.47 11.68 -20.02
C ASP A 304 5.75 12.92 -19.49
N CYS A 305 4.93 12.77 -18.44
CA CYS A 305 4.13 13.86 -17.89
C CYS A 305 5.02 14.81 -17.06
N PRO A 306 5.22 16.08 -17.48
CA PRO A 306 6.09 17.01 -16.77
C PRO A 306 5.59 17.32 -15.36
N ARG A 307 6.51 17.53 -14.41
CA ARG A 307 6.19 17.81 -13.01
C ARG A 307 7.00 18.98 -12.46
N LEU A 308 6.43 19.67 -11.46
CA LEU A 308 7.12 20.69 -10.65
C LEU A 308 7.75 20.11 -9.37
N TRP A 309 7.75 18.79 -9.23
CA TRP A 309 8.17 18.08 -8.02
C TRP A 309 9.70 18.08 -7.87
N PRO A 310 10.25 17.96 -6.64
CA PRO A 310 11.69 17.84 -6.43
C PRO A 310 12.29 16.55 -7.01
N TRP A 311 11.51 15.46 -7.03
CA TRP A 311 11.86 14.22 -7.73
C TRP A 311 10.75 13.81 -8.70
N ILE A 312 11.14 13.27 -9.85
CA ILE A 312 10.27 12.95 -10.98
C ILE A 312 10.41 11.50 -11.39
N TYR A 313 9.30 10.91 -11.82
CA TYR A 313 9.29 9.58 -12.40
C TYR A 313 9.71 9.69 -13.87
N ARG A 314 10.78 9.00 -14.26
CA ARG A 314 11.33 9.09 -15.63
C ARG A 314 11.59 7.75 -16.30
N SER A 315 11.52 6.66 -15.55
CA SER A 315 11.73 5.33 -16.10
C SER A 315 10.56 4.45 -15.72
N TYR A 316 9.67 4.17 -16.68
CA TYR A 316 8.55 3.28 -16.42
C TYR A 316 9.05 1.87 -16.05
N LYS A 317 8.53 1.37 -14.94
CA LYS A 317 8.74 0.01 -14.47
C LYS A 317 7.44 -0.51 -13.90
N ALA A 318 6.91 -1.56 -14.51
CA ALA A 318 5.67 -2.19 -14.08
C ALA A 318 5.79 -2.85 -12.70
N ASN A 319 7.02 -3.15 -12.24
CA ASN A 319 7.27 -3.85 -10.99
C ASN A 319 8.09 -3.00 -10.03
N PRO A 320 7.70 -2.91 -8.74
CA PRO A 320 8.51 -2.26 -7.72
C PRO A 320 9.93 -2.86 -7.62
N PRO A 321 10.90 -2.10 -7.09
CA PRO A 321 10.76 -0.77 -6.53
C PRO A 321 10.55 0.32 -7.59
N GLN A 322 9.73 1.32 -7.25
CA GLN A 322 9.52 2.51 -8.07
C GLN A 322 10.61 3.55 -7.77
N VAL A 323 11.22 4.11 -8.81
CA VAL A 323 12.38 5.01 -8.68
C VAL A 323 12.04 6.37 -9.25
N PHE A 324 12.33 7.41 -8.47
CA PHE A 324 12.24 8.80 -8.88
C PHE A 324 13.64 9.40 -8.85
N VAL A 325 13.91 10.26 -9.83
CA VAL A 325 15.20 10.94 -9.99
C VAL A 325 15.00 12.43 -9.74
N ARG A 326 16.04 13.15 -9.32
CA ARG A 326 15.96 14.60 -9.11
C ARG A 326 15.40 15.32 -10.34
N ASN A 327 14.60 16.34 -10.10
CA ASN A 327 14.11 17.21 -11.15
C ASN A 327 15.17 18.26 -11.52
N PRO A 328 15.72 18.25 -12.75
CA PRO A 328 16.70 19.25 -13.16
C PRO A 328 16.09 20.66 -13.25
N PHE A 329 14.79 20.84 -13.34
CA PHE A 329 14.16 22.17 -13.38
C PHE A 329 13.53 22.58 -12.05
N TYR A 330 13.87 21.90 -10.95
CA TYR A 330 13.34 22.30 -9.65
C TYR A 330 13.76 23.73 -9.29
N PHE A 331 12.80 24.54 -8.84
CA PHE A 331 12.92 25.99 -8.75
C PHE A 331 13.43 26.50 -7.39
N ALA A 332 13.78 25.60 -6.47
CA ALA A 332 14.28 25.97 -5.15
C ALA A 332 15.80 25.86 -5.06
N VAL A 333 16.38 26.75 -4.26
CA VAL A 333 17.80 26.81 -3.93
C VAL A 333 17.99 26.94 -2.42
N ASP A 334 19.18 26.64 -1.93
CA ASP A 334 19.59 27.01 -0.58
C ASP A 334 20.08 28.47 -0.49
N GLU A 335 20.52 28.88 0.70
CA GLU A 335 21.04 30.24 0.95
C GLU A 335 22.36 30.57 0.21
N SER A 336 23.03 29.56 -0.34
CA SER A 336 24.26 29.67 -1.14
C SER A 336 24.04 29.47 -2.64
N GLY A 337 22.78 29.37 -3.07
CA GLY A 337 22.43 29.21 -4.48
C GLY A 337 22.65 27.80 -5.03
N ASN A 338 22.76 26.79 -4.17
CA ASN A 338 22.77 25.39 -4.55
C ASN A 338 21.33 24.94 -4.87
N GLN A 339 21.08 24.50 -6.10
CA GLN A 339 19.77 24.00 -6.52
C GLN A 339 19.38 22.74 -5.76
N LEU A 340 18.20 22.75 -5.15
CA LEU A 340 17.62 21.61 -4.44
C LEU A 340 16.93 20.64 -5.42
N PRO A 341 16.62 19.39 -5.02
CA PRO A 341 16.95 18.75 -3.74
C PRO A 341 18.43 18.35 -3.61
N TYR A 342 18.96 18.12 -2.40
CA TYR A 342 20.32 17.57 -2.28
C TYR A 342 20.41 16.11 -2.72
N ILE A 343 19.42 15.29 -2.33
CA ILE A 343 19.37 13.86 -2.65
C ILE A 343 19.02 13.67 -4.13
N ASP A 344 19.80 12.86 -4.86
CA ASP A 344 19.64 12.65 -6.30
C ASP A 344 18.51 11.68 -6.66
N ARG A 345 18.21 10.72 -5.77
CA ARG A 345 17.34 9.58 -6.07
C ARG A 345 16.43 9.23 -4.90
N LEU A 346 15.18 8.90 -5.19
CA LEU A 346 14.19 8.38 -4.24
C LEU A 346 13.69 7.01 -4.71
N GLN A 347 13.62 6.03 -3.82
CA GLN A 347 13.23 4.66 -4.17
C GLN A 347 12.18 4.12 -3.21
N PHE A 348 11.05 3.65 -3.76
CA PHE A 348 9.99 2.99 -3.01
C PHE A 348 9.98 1.49 -3.27
N ALA A 349 10.35 0.69 -2.28
CA ALA A 349 10.05 -0.74 -2.27
C ALA A 349 8.62 -0.99 -1.79
N VAL A 350 7.94 -1.98 -2.37
CA VAL A 350 6.61 -2.39 -1.89
C VAL A 350 6.76 -3.62 -1.00
N ARG A 351 6.26 -3.54 0.23
CA ARG A 351 6.35 -4.58 1.28
C ARG A 351 5.00 -4.74 1.98
N SER A 352 4.70 -5.94 2.48
CA SER A 352 3.49 -6.15 3.31
C SER A 352 3.65 -5.53 4.70
N GLY A 353 2.53 -5.32 5.41
CA GLY A 353 2.49 -4.66 6.73
C GLY A 353 3.53 -5.15 7.74
N GLN A 354 3.56 -6.46 8.02
CA GLN A 354 4.51 -7.06 8.96
C GLN A 354 5.98 -6.95 8.49
N MET A 355 6.21 -6.97 7.19
CA MET A 355 7.57 -6.85 6.62
C MET A 355 8.10 -5.42 6.68
N MET A 356 7.22 -4.41 6.70
CA MET A 356 7.65 -3.02 6.86
C MET A 356 8.32 -2.78 8.22
N ALA A 357 7.74 -3.32 9.30
CA ALA A 357 8.34 -3.20 10.64
C ALA A 357 9.77 -3.78 10.69
N LEU A 358 9.97 -4.95 10.09
CA LEU A 358 11.31 -5.56 9.96
C LEU A 358 12.26 -4.72 9.10
N SER A 359 11.76 -4.10 8.03
CA SER A 359 12.57 -3.21 7.17
C SER A 359 13.10 -2.00 7.96
N PHE A 360 12.30 -1.48 8.91
CA PHE A 360 12.73 -0.39 9.79
C PHE A 360 13.82 -0.86 10.75
N VAL A 361 13.57 -1.98 11.42
CA VAL A 361 14.49 -2.54 12.41
C VAL A 361 15.85 -2.91 11.80
N ASN A 362 15.85 -3.40 10.55
CA ASN A 362 17.07 -3.79 9.83
C ASN A 362 17.82 -2.60 9.19
N GLY A 363 17.31 -1.36 9.29
CA GLY A 363 17.94 -0.21 8.63
C GLY A 363 17.79 -0.20 7.10
N GLU A 364 16.78 -0.87 6.53
CA GLU A 364 16.55 -0.90 5.06
C GLU A 364 15.91 0.41 4.52
N VAL A 365 15.61 1.38 5.39
CA VAL A 365 15.00 2.66 5.04
C VAL A 365 15.88 3.82 5.48
N SER A 366 16.00 4.86 4.65
CA SER A 366 16.80 6.03 4.99
C SER A 366 16.03 7.05 5.83
N MET A 367 14.75 7.27 5.53
CA MET A 367 13.86 8.03 6.40
C MET A 367 12.41 7.62 6.14
N GLN A 368 11.70 7.26 7.20
CA GLN A 368 10.31 6.84 7.14
C GLN A 368 9.55 7.30 8.39
N THR A 369 8.36 7.84 8.16
CA THR A 369 7.37 8.14 9.21
C THR A 369 6.10 7.35 8.98
N ARG A 370 5.63 7.32 7.74
CA ARG A 370 4.45 6.57 7.32
C ARG A 370 4.61 5.07 7.59
N HIS A 371 3.60 4.47 8.21
CA HIS A 371 3.57 3.05 8.65
C HIS A 371 4.50 2.70 9.82
N VAL A 372 5.31 3.64 10.33
CA VAL A 372 6.06 3.43 11.57
C VAL A 372 5.09 3.59 12.73
N ARG A 373 4.78 2.49 13.41
CA ARG A 373 3.83 2.47 14.51
C ARG A 373 4.53 2.52 15.88
N TYR A 374 3.82 3.04 16.87
CA TYR A 374 4.35 3.22 18.22
C TYR A 374 4.56 1.89 18.96
N GLU A 375 3.85 0.82 18.60
CA GLU A 375 4.01 -0.50 19.22
C GLU A 375 5.40 -1.10 18.97
N ASN A 376 6.11 -0.63 17.94
CA ASN A 376 7.48 -1.06 17.63
C ASN A 376 8.55 -0.25 18.38
N TYR A 377 8.16 0.64 19.30
CA TYR A 377 9.06 1.57 19.98
C TYR A 377 10.31 0.88 20.55
N THR A 378 10.10 -0.10 21.44
CA THR A 378 11.19 -0.79 22.15
C THR A 378 12.16 -1.46 21.18
N GLU A 379 11.66 -2.21 20.20
CA GLU A 379 12.52 -2.89 19.22
C GLU A 379 13.31 -1.90 18.35
N LEU A 380 12.70 -0.78 17.95
CA LEU A 380 13.40 0.24 17.16
C LEU A 380 14.56 0.86 17.95
N PHE A 381 14.36 1.16 19.24
CA PHE A 381 15.40 1.72 20.10
C PHE A 381 16.48 0.70 20.47
N ASP A 382 16.11 -0.56 20.72
CA ASP A 382 17.05 -1.65 21.02
C ASP A 382 18.01 -1.92 19.85
N ARG A 383 17.56 -1.62 18.62
CA ARG A 383 18.30 -1.91 17.38
C ARG A 383 18.99 -0.70 16.77
N ALA A 384 18.54 0.51 17.11
CA ALA A 384 19.00 1.79 16.59
C ALA A 384 20.54 1.88 16.47
N GLU A 385 21.26 1.63 17.58
CA GLU A 385 22.72 1.73 17.61
C GLU A 385 23.39 0.69 16.71
N SER A 386 22.87 -0.55 16.69
CA SER A 386 23.45 -1.65 15.91
C SER A 386 23.25 -1.52 14.40
N THR A 387 22.22 -0.79 13.97
CA THR A 387 21.85 -0.64 12.56
C THR A 387 22.18 0.73 11.98
N GLY A 388 22.78 1.63 12.77
CA GLY A 388 23.07 3.00 12.32
C GLY A 388 21.80 3.80 12.05
N MET A 389 20.78 3.59 12.88
CA MET A 389 19.47 4.23 12.77
C MET A 389 19.23 5.15 13.97
N ARG A 390 18.55 6.27 13.72
CA ARG A 390 18.00 7.17 14.73
C ARG A 390 16.48 7.13 14.71
N VAL A 391 15.90 7.38 15.88
CA VAL A 391 14.45 7.53 16.03
C VAL A 391 14.15 8.92 16.59
N LEU A 392 13.35 9.71 15.86
CA LEU A 392 12.83 11.00 16.34
C LEU A 392 11.35 10.86 16.71
N HIS A 393 10.89 11.82 17.51
CA HIS A 393 9.51 11.96 17.94
C HIS A 393 8.93 13.23 17.31
N TRP A 394 7.91 13.08 16.47
CA TRP A 394 7.17 14.18 15.88
C TRP A 394 5.81 14.29 16.55
N TYR A 395 5.28 15.50 16.66
CA TYR A 395 3.94 15.72 17.22
C TYR A 395 2.88 15.19 16.26
N SER A 396 2.04 14.23 16.69
CA SER A 396 0.94 13.72 15.87
C SER A 396 -0.22 14.72 15.82
N ALA A 397 -0.56 15.20 14.62
CA ALA A 397 -1.76 16.00 14.38
C ALA A 397 -3.05 15.16 14.46
N THR A 398 -2.93 13.83 14.34
CA THR A 398 -3.99 12.88 14.67
C THR A 398 -3.86 12.54 16.15
N ARG A 399 -4.60 13.25 16.99
CA ARG A 399 -4.62 13.14 18.46
C ARG A 399 -5.43 11.97 18.96
N SER A 400 -6.27 11.38 18.13
CA SER A 400 -7.13 10.25 18.51
C SER A 400 -6.77 9.03 17.64
N PRO A 401 -5.87 8.13 18.06
CA PRO A 401 -5.36 7.08 17.18
C PRO A 401 -6.40 6.00 16.85
N TRP A 402 -7.40 5.78 17.72
CA TRP A 402 -8.39 4.72 17.58
C TRP A 402 -9.76 5.18 18.07
N VAL A 403 -10.64 5.52 17.12
CA VAL A 403 -11.95 6.12 17.35
C VAL A 403 -13.05 5.15 16.92
N ILE A 404 -13.95 4.84 17.85
CA ILE A 404 -15.20 4.12 17.59
C ILE A 404 -16.22 5.12 17.06
N ASN A 405 -16.80 4.80 15.90
CA ASN A 405 -17.78 5.65 15.21
C ASN A 405 -19.17 4.98 15.22
N PRO A 406 -20.06 5.38 16.14
CA PRO A 406 -21.46 4.97 16.12
C PRO A 406 -22.18 5.51 14.88
N ASN A 407 -22.96 4.66 14.21
CA ASN A 407 -23.77 5.12 13.08
C ASN A 407 -25.05 5.83 13.54
N LEU A 408 -24.95 7.15 13.77
CA LEU A 408 -26.06 7.99 14.28
C LEU A 408 -27.30 8.02 13.36
N ASN A 409 -27.14 7.68 12.09
CA ASN A 409 -28.22 7.64 11.11
C ASN A 409 -28.21 6.30 10.36
N ARG A 410 -28.04 5.20 11.11
CA ARG A 410 -28.07 3.83 10.59
C ARG A 410 -29.31 3.56 9.74
N ARG A 411 -29.10 2.92 8.58
CA ARG A 411 -30.18 2.45 7.70
C ARG A 411 -31.04 1.40 8.41
N ILE A 412 -32.36 1.59 8.35
CA ILE A 412 -33.34 0.61 8.84
C ILE A 412 -33.71 -0.30 7.66
N ASP A 413 -33.49 -1.59 7.84
CA ASP A 413 -33.77 -2.62 6.85
C ASP A 413 -35.02 -3.42 7.27
N PRO A 414 -36.12 -3.36 6.48
CA PRO A 414 -37.35 -4.10 6.77
C PRO A 414 -37.15 -5.62 6.85
N GLU A 415 -36.16 -6.18 6.15
CA GLU A 415 -35.86 -7.61 6.15
C GLU A 415 -35.07 -8.03 7.40
N ARG A 416 -34.46 -7.07 8.11
CA ARG A 416 -33.71 -7.28 9.36
C ARG A 416 -34.30 -6.42 10.48
N PRO A 417 -35.38 -6.87 11.17
CA PRO A 417 -36.11 -6.06 12.16
C PRO A 417 -35.26 -5.47 13.29
N SER A 418 -34.18 -6.15 13.70
CA SER A 418 -33.26 -5.68 14.73
C SER A 418 -32.56 -4.36 14.37
N THR A 419 -32.43 -4.03 13.08
CA THR A 419 -31.80 -2.79 12.61
C THR A 419 -32.54 -1.53 13.10
N ARG A 420 -33.86 -1.63 13.31
CA ARG A 420 -34.66 -0.54 13.88
C ARG A 420 -34.21 -0.20 15.30
N TRP A 421 -33.99 -1.21 16.15
CA TRP A 421 -33.50 -1.00 17.51
C TRP A 421 -32.09 -0.45 17.53
N LYS A 422 -31.21 -0.97 16.66
CA LYS A 422 -29.85 -0.45 16.51
C LYS A 422 -29.84 1.02 16.12
N ALA A 423 -30.62 1.41 15.12
CA ALA A 423 -30.72 2.81 14.69
C ALA A 423 -31.22 3.73 15.83
N GLN A 424 -32.21 3.27 16.61
CA GLN A 424 -32.73 4.03 17.75
C GLN A 424 -31.67 4.19 18.86
N LEU A 425 -31.00 3.11 19.25
CA LEU A 425 -30.01 3.12 20.33
C LEU A 425 -28.76 3.93 19.95
N LEU A 426 -28.22 3.74 18.74
CA LEU A 426 -27.04 4.47 18.27
C LEU A 426 -27.30 5.99 18.20
N ALA A 427 -28.53 6.41 17.87
CA ALA A 427 -28.91 7.82 17.84
C ALA A 427 -29.11 8.44 19.24
N ASP A 428 -29.45 7.66 20.28
CA ASP A 428 -29.65 8.17 21.63
C ASP A 428 -28.30 8.43 22.35
N LYS A 429 -28.10 9.66 22.83
CA LYS A 429 -26.85 10.04 23.49
C LYS A 429 -26.59 9.25 24.78
N ARG A 430 -27.63 8.84 25.52
CA ARG A 430 -27.48 8.08 26.76
C ARG A 430 -26.87 6.71 26.52
N PHE A 431 -27.18 6.09 25.39
CA PHE A 431 -26.59 4.82 24.99
C PHE A 431 -25.09 4.99 24.73
N ARG A 432 -24.71 5.99 23.94
CA ARG A 432 -23.28 6.29 23.65
C ARG A 432 -22.50 6.68 24.90
N GLN A 433 -23.09 7.48 25.79
CA GLN A 433 -22.52 7.84 27.08
C GLN A 433 -22.29 6.59 27.95
N ALA A 434 -23.26 5.68 28.02
CA ALA A 434 -23.13 4.42 28.76
C ALA A 434 -21.99 3.54 28.19
N LEU A 435 -21.90 3.41 26.87
CA LEU A 435 -20.83 2.68 26.22
C LEU A 435 -19.46 3.29 26.46
N SER A 436 -19.37 4.63 26.53
CA SER A 436 -18.11 5.31 26.85
C SER A 436 -17.69 5.10 28.31
N LEU A 437 -18.62 5.18 29.26
CA LEU A 437 -18.35 4.98 30.69
C LEU A 437 -18.00 3.52 31.04
N ALA A 438 -18.47 2.56 30.24
CA ALA A 438 -18.17 1.15 30.45
C ALA A 438 -16.70 0.80 30.20
N ILE A 439 -15.98 1.58 29.38
CA ILE A 439 -14.62 1.25 28.93
C ILE A 439 -13.58 1.57 30.02
N ASP A 440 -12.72 0.60 30.37
CA ASP A 440 -11.56 0.82 31.24
C ASP A 440 -10.36 1.30 30.41
N ARG A 441 -10.35 2.61 30.11
CA ARG A 441 -9.27 3.26 29.36
C ARG A 441 -7.91 3.09 30.04
N LYS A 442 -7.85 3.06 31.38
CA LYS A 442 -6.57 2.94 32.10
C LYS A 442 -5.97 1.55 31.93
N ALA A 443 -6.79 0.50 31.99
CA ALA A 443 -6.32 -0.86 31.72
C ALA A 443 -5.81 -1.00 30.27
N ILE A 444 -6.54 -0.43 29.30
CA ILE A 444 -6.13 -0.43 27.89
C ILE A 444 -4.81 0.33 27.70
N ILE A 445 -4.70 1.53 28.26
CA ILE A 445 -3.51 2.39 28.14
C ILE A 445 -2.27 1.71 28.72
N ARG A 446 -2.40 1.08 29.89
CA ARG A 446 -1.30 0.31 30.49
C ARG A 446 -0.87 -0.83 29.59
N ALA A 447 -1.81 -1.56 29.01
CA ALA A 447 -1.53 -2.75 28.20
C ALA A 447 -0.93 -2.43 26.82
N LEU A 448 -1.37 -1.35 26.17
CA LEU A 448 -0.97 -1.04 24.79
C LEU A 448 0.06 0.08 24.67
N TYR A 449 0.07 1.03 25.60
CA TYR A 449 0.88 2.23 25.53
C TYR A 449 1.83 2.39 26.73
N ASN A 450 1.92 1.40 27.63
CA ASN A 450 2.78 1.42 28.82
C ASN A 450 2.62 2.69 29.67
N ASP A 451 1.38 3.17 29.85
CA ASP A 451 1.05 4.40 30.61
C ASP A 451 1.70 5.68 30.04
N GLN A 452 2.00 5.72 28.73
CA GLN A 452 2.65 6.88 28.06
C GLN A 452 1.68 7.87 27.37
N VAL A 453 0.37 7.62 27.48
CA VAL A 453 -0.70 8.45 26.91
C VAL A 453 -1.81 8.61 27.94
N GLU A 454 -2.69 9.59 27.75
CA GLU A 454 -3.76 9.92 28.70
C GLU A 454 -5.15 9.57 28.14
N PRO A 455 -6.10 9.12 28.98
CA PRO A 455 -7.50 8.97 28.57
C PRO A 455 -8.07 10.28 27.97
N ALA A 456 -8.67 10.19 26.79
CA ALA A 456 -9.24 11.35 26.12
C ALA A 456 -10.33 10.97 25.10
N GLN A 457 -11.36 11.81 24.97
CA GLN A 457 -12.22 11.82 23.77
C GLN A 457 -11.53 12.49 22.58
N VAL A 458 -12.17 12.42 21.41
CA VAL A 458 -11.69 13.10 20.20
C VAL A 458 -11.66 14.60 20.39
N GLU A 459 -10.46 15.18 20.41
CA GLU A 459 -10.22 16.58 20.74
C GLU A 459 -8.87 17.05 20.13
N PRO A 460 -8.74 18.34 19.71
CA PRO A 460 -7.55 18.83 18.99
C PRO A 460 -6.20 18.78 19.74
N GLY A 461 -6.20 18.53 21.05
CA GLY A 461 -5.03 18.47 21.90
C GLY A 461 -4.61 19.82 22.50
N PRO A 462 -3.83 19.83 23.61
CA PRO A 462 -3.40 21.05 24.31
C PRO A 462 -2.63 22.05 23.45
N GLU A 463 -1.82 21.56 22.51
CA GLU A 463 -0.98 22.34 21.62
C GLU A 463 -1.80 23.00 20.50
N SER A 464 -3.04 22.57 20.26
CA SER A 464 -3.92 23.21 19.29
C SER A 464 -4.52 24.49 19.90
N PRO A 465 -4.60 25.61 19.15
CA PRO A 465 -5.32 26.80 19.62
C PRO A 465 -6.83 26.53 19.83
N PHE A 466 -7.33 25.40 19.33
CA PHE A 466 -8.70 24.95 19.47
C PHE A 466 -8.90 23.98 20.65
N SER A 467 -7.94 23.88 21.57
CA SER A 467 -8.03 22.94 22.68
C SER A 467 -9.31 23.12 23.52
N SER A 468 -9.93 22.00 23.88
CA SER A 468 -11.18 21.93 24.65
C SER A 468 -11.11 20.85 25.75
N PRO A 469 -10.67 21.23 26.96
CA PRO A 469 -10.60 20.29 28.09
C PRO A 469 -11.96 19.66 28.44
N GLU A 470 -13.05 20.40 28.22
CA GLU A 470 -14.43 19.91 28.43
C GLU A 470 -14.75 18.72 27.51
N LEU A 471 -14.47 18.83 26.21
CA LEU A 471 -14.68 17.73 25.27
C LEU A 471 -13.72 16.57 25.56
N ARG A 472 -12.45 16.88 25.81
CA ARG A 472 -11.41 15.88 26.11
C ARG A 472 -11.79 14.95 27.25
N GLN A 473 -12.42 15.48 28.30
CA GLN A 473 -12.76 14.77 29.53
C GLN A 473 -14.22 14.25 29.56
N ALA A 474 -14.98 14.41 28.49
CA ALA A 474 -16.39 14.06 28.48
C ALA A 474 -16.60 12.53 28.53
N PHE A 475 -17.22 12.01 29.58
CA PHE A 475 -17.59 10.59 29.74
C PHE A 475 -16.41 9.60 29.55
N ILE A 476 -15.21 9.97 30.01
CA ILE A 476 -14.02 9.08 29.92
C ILE A 476 -13.76 8.26 31.17
N ASP A 477 -14.40 8.61 32.29
CA ASP A 477 -14.30 7.86 33.56
C ASP A 477 -14.83 6.44 33.39
N HIS A 478 -14.17 5.47 34.02
CA HIS A 478 -14.67 4.09 34.08
C HIS A 478 -15.72 3.98 35.19
N ASP A 479 -17.01 3.98 34.81
CA ASP A 479 -18.17 3.88 35.71
C ASP A 479 -19.20 2.88 35.17
N THR A 480 -19.00 1.61 35.51
CA THR A 480 -19.92 0.53 35.13
C THR A 480 -21.29 0.64 35.79
N GLN A 481 -21.40 1.28 36.95
CA GLN A 481 -22.68 1.48 37.63
C GLN A 481 -23.51 2.55 36.91
N GLY A 482 -22.91 3.70 36.60
CA GLY A 482 -23.53 4.76 35.80
C GLY A 482 -23.89 4.28 34.40
N ALA A 483 -23.02 3.50 33.74
CA ALA A 483 -23.32 2.88 32.46
C ALA A 483 -24.57 1.97 32.54
N ASN A 484 -24.66 1.09 33.55
CA ASN A 484 -25.83 0.24 33.74
C ASN A 484 -27.11 1.04 34.00
N ALA A 485 -27.04 2.11 34.81
CA ALA A 485 -28.19 2.97 35.09
C ALA A 485 -28.73 3.64 33.80
N LEU A 486 -27.84 4.18 32.96
CA LEU A 486 -28.22 4.77 31.67
C LEU A 486 -28.86 3.73 30.73
N LEU A 487 -28.33 2.51 30.69
CA LEU A 487 -28.91 1.42 29.90
C LEU A 487 -30.28 0.97 30.44
N ASP A 488 -30.48 0.97 31.75
CA ASP A 488 -31.76 0.66 32.39
C ASP A 488 -32.81 1.75 32.12
N GLU A 489 -32.43 3.03 32.12
CA GLU A 489 -33.29 4.15 31.74
C GLU A 489 -33.77 4.09 30.27
N LEU A 490 -33.00 3.44 29.41
CA LEU A 490 -33.37 3.15 28.02
C LEU A 490 -34.32 1.95 27.89
N GLY A 491 -34.66 1.28 29.00
CA GLY A 491 -35.54 0.12 29.04
C GLY A 491 -34.85 -1.19 28.67
N LEU A 492 -33.51 -1.25 28.65
CA LEU A 492 -32.75 -2.45 28.26
C LEU A 492 -32.57 -3.45 29.41
N THR A 493 -33.61 -3.69 30.22
CA THR A 493 -33.51 -4.48 31.46
C THR A 493 -33.56 -6.00 31.26
N GLY A 494 -34.10 -6.46 30.12
CA GLY A 494 -34.14 -7.88 29.77
C GLY A 494 -32.74 -8.50 29.65
N ARG A 495 -32.64 -9.82 29.89
CA ARG A 495 -31.41 -10.59 29.79
C ARG A 495 -31.67 -11.93 29.08
N ASP A 496 -30.73 -12.36 28.24
CA ASP A 496 -30.74 -13.68 27.63
C ASP A 496 -30.03 -14.73 28.50
N ALA A 497 -29.93 -15.96 27.99
CA ALA A 497 -29.32 -17.08 28.72
C ALA A 497 -27.83 -16.91 29.01
N ASP A 498 -27.13 -16.06 28.25
CA ASP A 498 -25.71 -15.75 28.45
C ASP A 498 -25.52 -14.56 29.42
N GLY A 499 -26.61 -14.00 29.96
CA GLY A 499 -26.56 -12.82 30.83
C GLY A 499 -26.42 -11.49 30.08
N MET A 500 -26.60 -11.47 28.76
CA MET A 500 -26.49 -10.28 27.93
C MET A 500 -27.84 -9.58 27.80
N ARG A 501 -27.87 -8.25 27.65
CA ARG A 501 -29.12 -7.50 27.50
C ARG A 501 -29.84 -7.91 26.21
N THR A 502 -31.18 -7.87 26.24
CA THR A 502 -32.01 -8.06 25.04
C THR A 502 -32.54 -6.72 24.53
N TYR A 503 -32.98 -6.68 23.29
CA TYR A 503 -33.81 -5.57 22.83
C TYR A 503 -35.14 -5.53 23.60
N PRO A 504 -35.87 -4.40 23.60
CA PRO A 504 -37.15 -4.28 24.32
C PRO A 504 -38.24 -5.27 23.87
N ASP A 505 -38.14 -5.83 22.65
CA ASP A 505 -39.03 -6.89 22.16
C ASP A 505 -38.61 -8.32 22.59
N GLY A 506 -37.54 -8.44 23.37
CA GLY A 506 -36.99 -9.71 23.85
C GLY A 506 -36.02 -10.40 22.88
N SER A 507 -35.81 -9.86 21.68
CA SER A 507 -34.83 -10.41 20.75
C SER A 507 -33.39 -10.14 21.19
N THR A 508 -32.46 -10.98 20.75
CA THR A 508 -31.04 -10.90 21.11
C THR A 508 -30.42 -9.57 20.66
N MET A 509 -29.84 -8.82 21.61
CA MET A 509 -29.09 -7.60 21.31
C MET A 509 -27.66 -7.95 20.92
N THR A 510 -27.24 -7.54 19.72
CA THR A 510 -25.89 -7.75 19.20
C THR A 510 -25.52 -6.60 18.26
N PHE A 511 -24.35 -6.01 18.48
CA PHE A 511 -23.76 -4.99 17.62
C PHE A 511 -22.50 -5.50 16.92
N PHE A 512 -22.19 -4.95 15.75
CA PHE A 512 -20.97 -5.24 15.00
C PHE A 512 -20.04 -4.03 14.97
N ILE A 513 -18.76 -4.27 15.23
CA ILE A 513 -17.70 -3.26 15.15
C ILE A 513 -16.81 -3.62 13.97
N GLU A 514 -16.96 -2.89 12.86
CA GLU A 514 -16.19 -3.12 11.65
C GLU A 514 -14.83 -2.39 11.72
N TYR A 515 -13.77 -3.06 11.26
CA TYR A 515 -12.44 -2.47 11.09
C TYR A 515 -11.79 -2.99 9.81
N SER A 516 -10.69 -2.37 9.37
CA SER A 516 -9.95 -2.79 8.18
C SER A 516 -8.49 -3.07 8.50
N GLN A 517 -7.76 -3.69 7.56
CA GLN A 517 -6.31 -3.90 7.67
C GLN A 517 -5.51 -2.61 7.95
N PHE A 518 -6.03 -1.45 7.55
CA PHE A 518 -5.36 -0.17 7.79
C PHE A 518 -5.44 0.26 9.26
N THR A 519 -6.63 0.14 9.86
CA THR A 519 -6.88 0.56 11.26
C THR A 519 -6.47 -0.50 12.27
N ASP A 520 -6.42 -1.77 11.85
CA ASP A 520 -6.18 -2.92 12.71
C ASP A 520 -7.27 -3.09 13.80
N ILE A 521 -7.17 -4.15 14.59
CA ILE A 521 -8.11 -4.45 15.68
C ILE A 521 -7.90 -3.55 16.90
N GLY A 522 -6.67 -3.09 17.14
CA GLY A 522 -6.29 -2.21 18.25
C GLY A 522 -6.81 -2.70 19.61
N PRO A 523 -7.36 -1.81 20.47
CA PRO A 523 -7.96 -2.18 21.76
C PRO A 523 -9.33 -2.87 21.65
N GLY A 524 -9.77 -3.30 20.46
CA GLY A 524 -11.12 -3.79 20.21
C GLY A 524 -11.58 -4.90 21.16
N HIS A 525 -10.70 -5.85 21.51
CA HIS A 525 -11.04 -6.94 22.44
C HIS A 525 -11.35 -6.43 23.85
N PHE A 526 -10.58 -5.47 24.37
CA PHE A 526 -10.86 -4.84 25.66
C PHE A 526 -12.24 -4.15 25.65
N VAL A 527 -12.53 -3.41 24.58
CA VAL A 527 -13.82 -2.73 24.43
C VAL A 527 -14.99 -3.71 24.40
N VAL A 528 -14.85 -4.84 23.70
CA VAL A 528 -15.88 -5.89 23.66
C VAL A 528 -16.10 -6.49 25.04
N ASP A 529 -15.03 -6.78 25.78
CA ASP A 529 -15.10 -7.35 27.13
C ASP A 529 -15.74 -6.37 28.12
N ASP A 530 -15.35 -5.09 28.07
CA ASP A 530 -15.90 -4.01 28.89
C ASP A 530 -17.40 -3.77 28.63
N TRP A 531 -17.81 -3.78 27.35
CA TRP A 531 -19.22 -3.69 26.98
C TRP A 531 -20.00 -4.93 27.40
N ALA A 532 -19.41 -6.11 27.32
CA ALA A 532 -20.03 -7.34 27.80
C ALA A 532 -20.26 -7.33 29.31
N ALA A 533 -19.38 -6.70 30.10
CA ALA A 533 -19.54 -6.54 31.54
C ALA A 533 -20.80 -5.74 31.94
N VAL A 534 -21.27 -4.83 31.07
CA VAL A 534 -22.54 -4.10 31.23
C VAL A 534 -23.71 -4.72 30.45
N GLY A 535 -23.48 -5.92 29.89
CA GLY A 535 -24.44 -6.75 29.17
C GLY A 535 -24.61 -6.39 27.68
N VAL A 536 -23.79 -5.52 27.10
CA VAL A 536 -23.88 -5.15 25.68
C VAL A 536 -23.01 -6.10 24.85
N ARG A 537 -23.64 -6.90 23.98
CA ARG A 537 -22.91 -7.83 23.10
C ARG A 537 -22.41 -7.09 21.85
N ALA A 538 -21.10 -7.12 21.62
CA ALA A 538 -20.46 -6.62 20.40
C ALA A 538 -19.54 -7.68 19.77
N ILE A 539 -19.43 -7.64 18.44
CA ILE A 539 -18.61 -8.57 17.65
C ILE A 539 -17.70 -7.76 16.72
N LEU A 540 -16.39 -7.98 16.81
CA LEU A 540 -15.40 -7.39 15.92
C LEU A 540 -15.43 -8.10 14.55
N GLN A 541 -15.43 -7.32 13.47
CA GLN A 541 -15.44 -7.83 12.09
C GLN A 541 -14.38 -7.14 11.25
N GLU A 542 -13.35 -7.88 10.84
CA GLU A 542 -12.42 -7.39 9.84
C GLU A 542 -13.12 -7.38 8.48
N ARG A 543 -12.99 -6.26 7.77
CA ARG A 543 -13.48 -6.06 6.41
C ARG A 543 -12.33 -5.69 5.50
N ALA A 544 -12.35 -6.21 4.27
CA ALA A 544 -11.56 -5.63 3.20
C ALA A 544 -11.90 -4.13 3.09
N ARG A 545 -10.89 -3.28 2.85
CA ARG A 545 -11.05 -1.81 2.91
C ARG A 545 -12.19 -1.34 2.00
N GLN A 546 -12.30 -1.92 0.81
CA GLN A 546 -13.37 -1.61 -0.14
C GLN A 546 -14.78 -1.91 0.41
N LEU A 547 -14.99 -3.12 0.95
CA LEU A 547 -16.27 -3.52 1.55
C LEU A 547 -16.62 -2.66 2.78
N PHE A 548 -15.61 -2.30 3.59
CA PHE A 548 -15.77 -1.40 4.73
C PHE A 548 -16.37 -0.05 4.31
N TYR A 549 -15.84 0.56 3.25
CA TYR A 549 -16.36 1.84 2.74
C TYR A 549 -17.72 1.69 2.05
N LEU A 550 -17.98 0.56 1.39
CA LEU A 550 -19.31 0.26 0.84
C LEU A 550 -20.37 0.25 1.94
N HIS A 551 -20.12 -0.45 3.05
CA HIS A 551 -21.01 -0.45 4.22
C HIS A 551 -21.15 0.96 4.83
N LYS A 552 -20.04 1.71 4.96
CA LYS A 552 -20.03 3.11 5.44
C LYS A 552 -20.98 3.99 4.63
N ASN A 553 -20.80 4.01 3.31
CA ASN A 553 -21.53 4.90 2.40
C ASN A 553 -22.99 4.48 2.20
N ALA A 554 -23.31 3.20 2.38
CA ALA A 554 -24.68 2.70 2.45
C ALA A 554 -25.36 2.94 3.82
N ALA A 555 -24.63 3.50 4.78
CA ALA A 555 -25.03 3.62 6.18
C ALA A 555 -25.49 2.29 6.81
N ASP A 556 -24.90 1.16 6.37
CA ASP A 556 -25.24 -0.20 6.82
C ASP A 556 -24.17 -0.84 7.72
N PHE A 557 -23.72 -0.08 8.72
CA PHE A 557 -22.84 -0.55 9.79
C PHE A 557 -23.38 -0.07 11.16
N ASP A 558 -23.01 -0.75 12.25
CA ASP A 558 -23.43 -0.34 13.60
C ASP A 558 -22.36 0.59 14.19
N PHE A 559 -21.14 0.07 14.30
CA PHE A 559 -19.93 0.81 14.62
C PHE A 559 -18.86 0.51 13.59
N ASN A 560 -18.02 1.49 13.31
CA ASN A 560 -16.76 1.26 12.61
C ASN A 560 -15.61 1.91 13.37
N ILE A 561 -14.40 1.47 13.11
CA ILE A 561 -13.18 2.04 13.69
C ILE A 561 -12.44 2.85 12.63
N TRP A 562 -11.98 4.04 13.02
CA TRP A 562 -10.99 4.82 12.25
C TRP A 562 -10.09 5.65 13.18
N SER A 563 -9.13 6.40 12.64
CA SER A 563 -8.36 7.39 13.42
C SER A 563 -9.09 8.74 13.46
N GLY A 564 -8.74 9.62 14.39
CA GLY A 564 -9.29 10.98 14.52
C GLY A 564 -8.87 11.95 13.42
N GLU A 565 -8.02 11.52 12.47
CA GLU A 565 -7.58 12.24 11.28
C GLU A 565 -7.33 13.74 11.45
N SER A 566 -6.07 14.16 11.67
CA SER A 566 -5.68 15.59 11.71
C SER A 566 -6.61 16.49 12.54
N ASP A 567 -7.24 15.96 13.59
CA ASP A 567 -8.17 16.61 14.54
C ASP A 567 -7.55 17.84 15.23
N PHE A 568 -6.22 17.97 15.21
CA PHE A 568 -5.50 19.21 15.51
C PHE A 568 -6.04 20.44 14.74
N PHE A 569 -6.41 20.27 13.46
CA PHE A 569 -6.86 21.34 12.56
C PHE A 569 -8.38 21.49 12.53
N ALA A 570 -8.99 21.74 13.69
CA ALA A 570 -10.44 21.65 13.90
C ALA A 570 -11.35 22.48 12.98
N VAL A 571 -10.84 23.48 12.25
CA VAL A 571 -11.61 24.27 11.27
C VAL A 571 -11.42 23.76 9.84
N ILE A 572 -10.23 23.28 9.50
CA ILE A 572 -9.92 22.82 8.14
C ILE A 572 -10.39 21.37 7.97
N GLU A 573 -10.29 20.59 9.03
CA GLU A 573 -10.68 19.18 9.08
C GLU A 573 -11.57 18.94 10.30
N PRO A 574 -12.85 19.37 10.28
CA PRO A 574 -13.73 19.26 11.42
C PRO A 574 -14.46 17.91 11.50
N ARG A 575 -14.11 16.89 10.69
CA ARG A 575 -14.99 15.71 10.45
C ARG A 575 -15.50 14.99 11.70
N TYR A 576 -14.79 15.05 12.82
CA TYR A 576 -15.17 14.46 14.12
C TYR A 576 -15.97 15.37 15.05
N PHE A 577 -16.01 16.65 14.74
CA PHE A 577 -16.80 17.66 15.45
C PHE A 577 -18.10 17.95 14.69
N ILE A 578 -18.00 17.96 13.36
CA ILE A 578 -19.07 18.19 12.39
C ILE A 578 -18.86 17.23 11.21
N PRO A 579 -19.83 16.39 10.84
CA PRO A 579 -19.70 15.51 9.69
C PRO A 579 -19.80 16.36 8.41
N HIS A 580 -18.71 16.96 7.94
CA HIS A 580 -18.73 17.96 6.88
C HIS A 580 -18.37 17.40 5.48
N SER A 581 -17.90 16.16 5.41
CA SER A 581 -17.43 15.53 4.18
C SER A 581 -17.81 14.06 4.18
N ILE A 582 -17.81 13.44 2.99
CA ILE A 582 -18.01 12.00 2.82
C ILE A 582 -16.99 11.12 3.58
N GLU A 583 -15.91 11.74 4.05
CA GLU A 583 -14.88 11.13 4.88
C GLU A 583 -15.23 11.12 6.38
N ALA A 584 -16.42 11.59 6.77
CA ALA A 584 -16.93 11.36 8.12
C ALA A 584 -17.32 9.89 8.30
N PHE A 585 -16.87 9.27 9.39
CA PHE A 585 -17.11 7.86 9.70
C PHE A 585 -18.32 7.61 10.61
N TYR A 586 -18.97 8.68 11.06
CA TYR A 586 -20.26 8.67 11.76
C TYR A 586 -21.23 9.57 11.00
N ALA A 587 -22.53 9.36 11.22
CA ALA A 587 -23.58 10.19 10.65
C ALA A 587 -23.46 10.41 9.11
N THR A 588 -23.08 9.37 8.37
CA THR A 588 -22.62 9.47 6.96
C THR A 588 -23.61 10.16 6.02
N GLN A 589 -24.92 9.95 6.21
CA GLN A 589 -25.96 10.61 5.41
C GLN A 589 -25.99 12.14 5.59
N TRP A 590 -25.71 12.63 6.81
CA TRP A 590 -25.63 14.07 7.10
C TRP A 590 -24.37 14.66 6.48
N ALA A 591 -23.28 13.89 6.48
CA ALA A 591 -22.03 14.28 5.88
C ALA A 591 -22.12 14.43 4.35
N GLN A 592 -22.74 13.45 3.68
CA GLN A 592 -23.04 13.52 2.26
C GLN A 592 -23.95 14.71 1.93
N TRP A 593 -24.99 14.96 2.73
CA TRP A 593 -25.86 16.13 2.56
C TRP A 593 -25.10 17.45 2.63
N TYR A 594 -24.25 17.63 3.65
CA TYR A 594 -23.49 18.86 3.79
C TYR A 594 -22.44 19.02 2.69
N ALA A 595 -21.71 17.94 2.35
CA ALA A 595 -20.69 17.93 1.30
C ALA A 595 -21.24 18.35 -0.07
N LEU A 596 -22.47 17.95 -0.38
CA LEU A 596 -23.18 18.31 -1.60
C LEU A 596 -23.83 19.71 -1.57
N GLY A 597 -23.51 20.53 -0.56
CA GLY A 597 -24.04 21.89 -0.42
C GLY A 597 -25.45 21.96 0.17
N GLY A 598 -25.94 20.87 0.77
CA GLY A 598 -27.31 20.78 1.26
C GLY A 598 -27.68 21.79 2.36
N TYR A 599 -26.71 22.28 3.14
CA TYR A 599 -26.91 23.37 4.10
C TYR A 599 -27.39 24.67 3.41
N TYR A 600 -26.98 24.86 2.16
CA TYR A 600 -27.32 26.00 1.31
C TYR A 600 -28.47 25.70 0.33
N ASP A 601 -29.23 24.63 0.58
CA ASP A 601 -30.33 24.17 -0.27
C ASP A 601 -29.92 23.83 -1.72
N ASP A 602 -28.65 23.46 -1.93
CA ASP A 602 -28.15 23.04 -3.24
C ASP A 602 -28.97 21.85 -3.78
N PRO A 603 -29.51 21.93 -5.02
CA PRO A 603 -30.28 20.85 -5.61
C PRO A 603 -29.56 19.50 -5.68
N ARG A 604 -28.22 19.47 -5.70
CA ARG A 604 -27.41 18.24 -5.76
C ARG A 604 -27.64 17.34 -4.55
N ALA A 605 -27.74 17.94 -3.36
CA ALA A 605 -28.04 17.19 -2.14
C ALA A 605 -29.39 16.46 -2.19
N LYS A 606 -30.31 16.87 -3.09
CA LYS A 606 -31.60 16.20 -3.30
C LYS A 606 -31.55 15.08 -4.36
N ARG A 607 -30.49 15.02 -5.17
CA ARG A 607 -30.32 13.97 -6.21
C ARG A 607 -29.81 12.66 -5.61
N VAL A 608 -29.01 12.74 -4.54
CA VAL A 608 -28.44 11.56 -3.87
C VAL A 608 -29.39 11.09 -2.76
N ALA A 609 -29.98 9.92 -2.92
CA ALA A 609 -31.01 9.41 -2.00
C ALA A 609 -30.54 9.23 -0.54
N ASN A 610 -29.24 8.98 -0.35
CA ASN A 610 -28.59 8.82 0.97
C ASN A 610 -28.13 10.15 1.58
N ALA A 611 -28.17 11.27 0.84
CA ALA A 611 -27.79 12.58 1.36
C ALA A 611 -28.99 13.24 2.05
N ARG A 612 -29.09 13.10 3.38
CA ARG A 612 -30.22 13.62 4.17
C ARG A 612 -29.75 14.61 5.25
N PRO A 613 -30.49 15.72 5.48
CA PRO A 613 -30.15 16.65 6.56
C PRO A 613 -30.40 16.04 7.95
N PRO A 614 -29.67 16.48 9.00
CA PRO A 614 -30.14 16.28 10.36
C PRO A 614 -31.46 17.05 10.59
N PRO A 615 -32.32 16.61 11.53
CA PRO A 615 -33.50 17.38 11.93
C PRO A 615 -33.10 18.79 12.39
N ARG A 616 -33.91 19.81 12.11
CA ARG A 616 -33.60 21.22 12.42
C ARG A 616 -33.45 21.50 13.92
N ASP A 617 -34.15 20.74 14.75
CA ASP A 617 -34.09 20.78 16.21
C ASP A 617 -32.97 19.89 16.80
N HIS A 618 -32.32 19.07 15.98
CA HIS A 618 -31.22 18.21 16.42
C HIS A 618 -29.97 19.06 16.75
N PRO A 619 -29.24 18.77 17.85
CA PRO A 619 -28.04 19.53 18.22
C PRO A 619 -26.98 19.64 17.12
N MET A 620 -26.88 18.62 16.26
CA MET A 620 -25.98 18.63 15.10
C MET A 620 -26.30 19.76 14.10
N TYR A 621 -27.57 20.11 13.89
CA TYR A 621 -27.93 21.22 12.99
C TYR A 621 -27.40 22.55 13.54
N ARG A 622 -27.55 22.77 14.85
CA ARG A 622 -26.98 23.93 15.54
C ARG A 622 -25.45 23.93 15.47
N ALA A 623 -24.82 22.77 15.52
CA ALA A 623 -23.37 22.64 15.39
C ALA A 623 -22.91 23.06 13.97
N TYR A 624 -23.64 22.69 12.91
CA TYR A 624 -23.41 23.21 11.56
C TYR A 624 -23.54 24.73 11.48
N ASP A 625 -24.59 25.32 12.07
CA ASP A 625 -24.77 26.78 12.08
C ASP A 625 -23.59 27.52 12.72
N LEU A 626 -23.06 26.98 13.82
CA LEU A 626 -21.90 27.55 14.52
C LEU A 626 -20.62 27.39 13.70
N TYR A 627 -20.45 26.25 13.03
CA TYR A 627 -19.31 25.99 12.16
C TYR A 627 -19.31 26.92 10.95
N GLU A 628 -20.46 27.12 10.30
CA GLU A 628 -20.59 28.05 9.17
C GLU A 628 -20.33 29.51 9.57
N GLN A 629 -20.70 29.90 10.79
CA GLN A 629 -20.26 31.19 11.38
C GLN A 629 -18.75 31.21 11.60
N ALA A 630 -18.14 30.12 12.07
CA ALA A 630 -16.70 30.04 12.33
C ALA A 630 -15.87 30.14 11.05
N LEU A 631 -16.39 29.63 9.92
CA LEU A 631 -15.76 29.77 8.60
C LEU A 631 -15.72 31.24 8.13
N LEU A 632 -16.78 31.99 8.42
CA LEU A 632 -16.92 33.40 8.02
C LEU A 632 -16.36 34.40 9.05
N ALA A 633 -15.90 33.92 10.21
CA ALA A 633 -15.47 34.76 11.31
C ALA A 633 -14.25 35.65 10.91
N PRO A 634 -14.33 36.98 11.10
CA PRO A 634 -13.30 37.93 10.66
C PRO A 634 -11.98 37.81 11.43
N SER A 635 -11.98 37.20 12.62
CA SER A 635 -10.79 37.04 13.45
C SER A 635 -10.62 35.60 13.94
N ARG A 636 -9.36 35.21 14.17
CA ARG A 636 -9.02 33.89 14.70
C ARG A 636 -9.61 33.65 16.10
N SER A 637 -9.66 34.68 16.95
CA SER A 637 -10.24 34.59 18.29
C SER A 637 -11.75 34.31 18.25
N GLU A 638 -12.48 34.94 17.34
CA GLU A 638 -13.91 34.69 17.15
C GLU A 638 -14.17 33.29 16.57
N GLN A 639 -13.34 32.87 15.60
CA GLN A 639 -13.37 31.50 15.06
C GLN A 639 -13.17 30.45 16.17
N ILE A 640 -12.18 30.64 17.06
CA ILE A 640 -11.94 29.76 18.21
C ILE A 640 -13.16 29.74 19.16
N ALA A 641 -13.74 30.91 19.47
CA ALA A 641 -14.90 31.00 20.36
C ALA A 641 -16.13 30.27 19.81
N LEU A 642 -16.36 30.32 18.49
CA LEU A 642 -17.44 29.60 17.82
C LEU A 642 -17.19 28.09 17.81
N MET A 643 -15.97 27.66 17.50
CA MET A 643 -15.60 26.23 17.55
C MET A 643 -15.70 25.65 18.96
N LYS A 644 -15.36 26.41 20.01
CA LYS A 644 -15.57 25.96 21.40
C LYS A 644 -17.04 25.66 21.72
N LYS A 645 -17.98 26.41 21.14
CA LYS A 645 -19.42 26.11 21.27
C LYS A 645 -19.79 24.82 20.53
N VAL A 646 -19.18 24.55 19.37
CA VAL A 646 -19.33 23.26 18.67
C VAL A 646 -18.83 22.11 19.55
N PHE A 647 -17.65 22.27 20.19
CA PHE A 647 -17.10 21.25 21.07
C PHE A 647 -17.95 20.99 22.31
N ALA A 648 -18.54 22.02 22.91
CA ALA A 648 -19.47 21.86 24.04
C ALA A 648 -20.71 21.02 23.64
N ILE A 649 -21.25 21.23 22.44
CA ILE A 649 -22.33 20.37 21.90
C ILE A 649 -21.81 18.93 21.73
N GLY A 650 -20.59 18.74 21.22
CA GLY A 650 -19.96 17.43 21.12
C GLY A 650 -19.77 16.74 22.46
N ALA A 651 -19.34 17.47 23.49
CA ALA A 651 -19.09 16.96 24.84
C ALA A 651 -20.38 16.44 25.50
N GLU A 652 -21.49 17.14 25.31
CA GLU A 652 -22.79 16.72 25.82
C GLU A 652 -23.32 15.46 25.10
N ASN A 653 -23.04 15.32 23.80
CA ASN A 653 -23.67 14.30 22.97
C ASN A 653 -22.82 13.06 22.72
N ILE A 654 -21.49 13.15 22.83
CA ILE A 654 -20.52 12.09 22.51
C ILE A 654 -20.82 11.48 21.13
N TRP A 655 -20.44 12.18 20.06
CA TRP A 655 -20.68 11.71 18.69
C TRP A 655 -19.89 10.45 18.34
N THR A 656 -18.67 10.39 18.84
CA THR A 656 -17.72 9.29 18.69
C THR A 656 -17.07 9.00 20.03
N ILE A 657 -16.43 7.83 20.16
CA ILE A 657 -15.80 7.39 21.41
C ILE A 657 -14.32 7.11 21.12
N ASN A 658 -13.42 7.75 21.87
CA ASN A 658 -11.98 7.50 21.78
C ASN A 658 -11.44 6.93 23.11
N ILE A 659 -10.28 6.30 23.03
CA ILE A 659 -9.65 5.61 24.16
C ILE A 659 -8.63 6.51 24.86
N ALA A 660 -7.69 7.06 24.10
CA ALA A 660 -6.56 7.82 24.63
C ALA A 660 -6.14 8.89 23.64
N ASP A 661 -5.37 9.87 24.09
CA ASP A 661 -4.67 10.75 23.19
C ASP A 661 -3.53 10.03 22.45
N ALA A 662 -2.93 10.73 21.48
CA ALA A 662 -1.94 10.11 20.62
C ALA A 662 -0.54 10.18 21.23
N PRO A 663 0.23 9.06 21.19
CA PRO A 663 1.65 9.11 21.41
C PRO A 663 2.33 9.93 20.28
N PRO A 664 3.60 10.33 20.45
CA PRO A 664 4.33 10.97 19.36
C PRO A 664 4.44 10.04 18.15
N GLN A 665 4.42 10.62 16.95
CA GLN A 665 4.70 9.90 15.72
C GLN A 665 6.20 9.58 15.66
N LEU A 666 6.53 8.30 15.54
CA LEU A 666 7.92 7.88 15.36
C LEU A 666 8.41 8.18 13.95
N VAL A 667 9.65 8.62 13.88
CA VAL A 667 10.39 8.87 12.64
C VAL A 667 11.66 8.07 12.69
N VAL A 668 11.76 7.08 11.82
CA VAL A 668 12.99 6.32 11.61
C VAL A 668 13.82 7.05 10.57
N LEU A 669 15.10 7.31 10.83
CA LEU A 669 16.04 7.85 9.87
C LEU A 669 17.43 7.25 10.02
N ASP A 670 18.18 7.23 8.93
CA ASP A 670 19.59 6.87 8.86
C ASP A 670 20.43 7.85 9.69
N GLU A 671 21.44 7.34 10.41
CA GLU A 671 22.36 8.13 11.21
C GLU A 671 23.11 9.19 10.38
N ASP A 672 23.33 8.97 9.08
CA ASP A 672 23.98 9.92 8.18
C ASP A 672 23.02 11.00 7.64
N MET A 673 21.70 10.84 7.82
CA MET A 673 20.72 11.77 7.28
C MET A 673 20.63 13.03 8.17
N ARG A 674 20.67 14.20 7.52
CA ARG A 674 20.67 15.53 8.14
C ARG A 674 19.55 16.39 7.57
N ASN A 675 19.35 17.56 8.15
CA ASN A 675 18.29 18.52 7.86
C ASN A 675 16.86 18.02 8.15
N VAL A 676 16.69 16.88 8.84
CA VAL A 676 15.39 16.41 9.33
C VAL A 676 15.06 17.12 10.65
N PRO A 677 13.96 17.89 10.75
CA PRO A 677 13.62 18.60 11.99
C PRO A 677 13.46 17.65 13.17
N LYS A 678 14.00 18.02 14.34
CA LYS A 678 13.83 17.23 15.59
C LYS A 678 12.34 17.05 15.94
N ASN A 679 11.53 18.07 15.67
CA ASN A 679 10.09 18.03 15.87
C ASN A 679 9.37 18.64 14.64
N ALA A 680 8.31 17.99 14.19
CA ALA A 680 7.39 18.48 13.17
C ALA A 680 5.97 17.97 13.47
N LEU A 681 4.97 18.67 12.96
CA LEU A 681 3.58 18.28 13.02
C LEU A 681 3.31 17.22 11.94
N PHE A 682 2.91 16.03 12.36
CA PHE A 682 2.59 14.90 11.49
C PHE A 682 1.08 14.80 11.23
N GLY A 683 0.65 15.06 10.00
CA GLY A 683 -0.76 14.95 9.63
C GLY A 683 -0.99 15.02 8.13
N PHE A 684 -2.23 14.69 7.70
CA PHE A 684 -2.62 14.84 6.29
C PHE A 684 -2.77 16.30 5.92
N VAL A 685 -3.43 17.09 6.76
CA VAL A 685 -3.62 18.54 6.50
C VAL A 685 -2.28 19.26 6.40
N ALA A 686 -1.33 18.92 7.28
CA ALA A 686 0.04 19.44 7.23
C ALA A 686 0.87 18.91 6.03
N MET A 687 0.37 17.91 5.30
CA MET A 687 1.05 17.27 4.18
C MET A 687 2.42 16.68 4.55
N THR A 688 2.54 16.09 5.73
CA THR A 688 3.80 15.52 6.24
C THR A 688 4.24 14.29 5.43
N PRO A 689 5.53 14.15 5.05
CA PRO A 689 6.69 14.94 5.51
C PRO A 689 7.00 16.22 4.73
N GLY A 690 6.25 16.61 3.69
CA GLY A 690 6.58 17.77 2.85
C GLY A 690 6.72 19.09 3.62
N ASN A 691 5.94 19.30 4.70
CA ASN A 691 6.09 20.46 5.58
C ASN A 691 7.43 20.53 6.32
N ALA A 692 8.15 19.41 6.44
CA ALA A 692 9.47 19.35 7.05
C ALA A 692 10.61 19.81 6.11
N GLY A 693 10.29 20.27 4.89
CA GLY A 693 11.26 20.80 3.93
C GLY A 693 12.20 19.74 3.37
N ILE A 694 11.62 18.64 2.92
CA ILE A 694 12.33 17.43 2.47
C ILE A 694 13.35 17.67 1.36
N GLU A 695 13.23 18.77 0.62
CA GLU A 695 14.16 19.15 -0.43
C GLU A 695 15.54 19.51 0.12
N THR A 696 15.58 19.94 1.39
CA THR A 696 16.81 20.29 2.10
C THR A 696 17.48 19.09 2.76
N PHE A 697 16.82 17.92 2.81
CA PHE A 697 17.40 16.73 3.42
C PHE A 697 18.60 16.26 2.62
N PHE A 698 19.66 15.82 3.30
CA PHE A 698 20.88 15.33 2.69
C PHE A 698 21.53 14.24 3.53
N PHE A 699 22.42 13.48 2.92
CA PHE A 699 23.31 12.54 3.62
C PHE A 699 24.64 13.24 3.88
N GLU A 700 25.14 13.18 5.11
CA GLU A 700 26.47 13.71 5.45
C GLU A 700 27.54 13.06 4.57
N ASN A 701 27.45 11.74 4.38
CA ASN A 701 28.31 10.94 3.52
C ASN A 701 27.50 10.26 2.40
N PRO A 702 27.18 10.96 1.30
CA PRO A 702 26.32 10.40 0.26
C PRO A 702 27.04 9.27 -0.50
N VAL A 703 26.46 8.07 -0.48
CA VAL A 703 26.98 6.91 -1.23
C VAL A 703 26.00 6.55 -2.35
N MET A 704 26.52 6.47 -3.58
CA MET A 704 25.83 5.87 -4.73
C MET A 704 26.81 5.11 -5.59
N SER A 705 26.38 3.96 -6.13
CA SER A 705 27.18 3.23 -7.09
C SER A 705 27.25 3.97 -8.43
N GLN A 706 28.28 3.66 -9.22
CA GLN A 706 28.41 4.23 -10.57
C GLN A 706 27.19 3.89 -11.45
N GLY A 707 26.64 2.67 -11.32
CA GLY A 707 25.44 2.26 -12.05
C GLY A 707 24.22 3.11 -11.67
N ALA A 708 24.02 3.42 -10.38
CA ALA A 708 22.94 4.29 -9.95
C ALA A 708 23.10 5.73 -10.47
N ILE A 709 24.32 6.26 -10.50
CA ILE A 709 24.62 7.59 -11.07
C ILE A 709 24.30 7.62 -12.56
N ASP A 710 24.72 6.60 -13.31
CA ASP A 710 24.48 6.51 -14.74
C ASP A 710 22.98 6.30 -15.05
N ASP A 711 22.27 5.53 -14.22
CA ASP A 711 20.82 5.36 -14.30
C ASP A 711 20.09 6.71 -14.11
N VAL A 712 20.46 7.49 -13.08
CA VAL A 712 19.88 8.82 -12.83
C VAL A 712 20.14 9.74 -14.02
N ARG A 713 21.39 9.79 -14.52
CA ARG A 713 21.78 10.61 -15.67
C ARG A 713 20.97 10.24 -16.91
N ASN A 714 20.89 8.94 -17.21
CA ASN A 714 20.16 8.45 -18.37
C ASN A 714 18.66 8.71 -18.25
N ALA A 715 18.04 8.50 -17.07
CA ALA A 715 16.62 8.74 -16.87
C ALA A 715 16.22 10.21 -17.05
N ILE A 716 17.11 11.15 -16.68
CA ILE A 716 16.86 12.59 -16.89
C ILE A 716 16.73 12.90 -18.39
N VAL A 717 17.68 12.42 -19.20
CA VAL A 717 17.78 12.74 -20.63
C VAL A 717 16.86 11.87 -21.49
N ASN A 718 16.81 10.57 -21.20
CA ASN A 718 16.11 9.54 -21.97
C ASN A 718 15.03 8.88 -21.08
N PRO A 719 13.83 9.48 -20.98
CA PRO A 719 12.74 8.86 -20.26
C PRO A 719 12.36 7.53 -20.91
N ILE A 720 12.12 6.50 -20.10
CA ILE A 720 11.60 5.23 -20.60
C ILE A 720 10.08 5.31 -20.53
N ALA A 721 9.44 5.52 -21.68
CA ALA A 721 8.00 5.70 -21.79
C ALA A 721 7.23 4.42 -21.41
N ARG A 722 5.91 4.58 -21.22
CA ARG A 722 5.03 3.42 -21.03
C ARG A 722 4.95 2.60 -22.34
N PRO A 723 5.01 1.27 -22.26
CA PRO A 723 4.91 0.43 -23.45
C PRO A 723 3.54 0.54 -24.11
N ARG A 724 3.52 0.76 -25.43
CA ARG A 724 2.33 0.69 -26.28
C ARG A 724 1.90 -0.78 -26.47
N LEU A 725 0.59 -1.03 -26.51
CA LEU A 725 -0.06 -2.35 -26.52
C LEU A 725 -0.64 -2.76 -27.87
N ASP A 726 -0.69 -1.82 -28.81
CA ASP A 726 -0.97 -2.05 -30.23
C ASP A 726 0.19 -2.74 -30.98
N GLY A 727 1.33 -2.95 -30.31
CA GLY A 727 2.54 -3.53 -30.89
C GLY A 727 3.46 -2.53 -31.60
N SER A 728 3.17 -1.22 -31.56
CA SER A 728 3.96 -0.16 -32.20
C SER A 728 5.07 0.45 -31.32
N SER A 729 5.47 -0.24 -30.24
CA SER A 729 6.35 0.30 -29.18
C SER A 729 7.56 1.12 -29.73
N PRO A 730 7.74 2.39 -29.32
CA PRO A 730 8.75 3.27 -29.89
C PRO A 730 10.19 2.86 -29.55
N ASP A 731 10.43 2.23 -28.38
CA ASP A 731 11.79 2.02 -27.85
C ASP A 731 12.35 0.60 -27.98
N THR A 732 11.74 -0.22 -28.83
CA THR A 732 12.38 -1.48 -29.28
C THR A 732 12.75 -1.47 -30.76
N ILE A 733 12.64 -0.32 -31.43
CA ILE A 733 12.77 -0.23 -32.89
C ILE A 733 14.17 0.25 -33.35
N ASP A 734 15.00 0.89 -32.51
CA ASP A 734 16.27 1.48 -33.00
C ASP A 734 17.61 0.88 -32.52
N ARG A 735 17.64 -0.22 -31.76
CA ARG A 735 18.91 -0.97 -31.51
C ARG A 735 18.87 -2.50 -31.60
N ALA A 736 17.76 -3.10 -32.03
CA ALA A 736 17.78 -4.47 -32.50
C ALA A 736 16.75 -4.69 -33.60
N ILE A 737 17.26 -4.96 -34.78
CA ILE A 737 16.61 -5.48 -35.98
C ILE A 737 15.35 -6.32 -35.65
N PRO A 738 14.27 -6.33 -36.49
CA PRO A 738 13.11 -7.24 -36.42
C PRO A 738 13.45 -8.74 -36.37
N LEU A 739 14.73 -9.08 -36.38
CA LEU A 739 15.28 -10.38 -36.07
C LEU A 739 14.81 -10.88 -34.70
N GLY A 740 14.58 -10.05 -33.67
CA GLY A 740 14.18 -10.54 -32.33
C GLY A 740 12.80 -11.18 -32.27
N SER A 741 11.77 -10.50 -32.77
CA SER A 741 10.40 -11.04 -32.83
C SER A 741 10.28 -12.13 -33.90
N LEU A 742 10.99 -11.97 -35.03
CA LEU A 742 11.08 -13.00 -36.05
C LEU A 742 11.80 -14.25 -35.51
N ILE A 743 12.91 -14.11 -34.80
CA ILE A 743 13.62 -15.21 -34.11
C ILE A 743 12.70 -15.81 -33.07
N ARG A 744 11.95 -15.03 -32.28
CA ARG A 744 11.04 -15.58 -31.27
C ARG A 744 9.90 -16.37 -31.93
N SER A 745 9.28 -15.85 -32.98
CA SER A 745 8.21 -16.53 -33.74
C SER A 745 8.73 -17.71 -34.55
N VAL A 746 9.96 -17.64 -35.08
CA VAL A 746 10.64 -18.74 -35.76
C VAL A 746 11.09 -19.80 -34.76
N ILE A 747 11.60 -19.43 -33.58
CA ILE A 747 11.91 -20.36 -32.47
C ILE A 747 10.63 -21.01 -31.98
N LEU A 748 9.56 -20.26 -31.73
CA LEU A 748 8.26 -20.81 -31.34
C LEU A 748 7.68 -21.71 -32.44
N GLY A 749 7.82 -21.33 -33.71
CA GLY A 749 7.43 -22.14 -34.86
C GLY A 749 8.27 -23.41 -35.01
N ILE A 750 9.57 -23.34 -34.79
CA ILE A 750 10.50 -24.48 -34.78
C ILE A 750 10.22 -25.38 -33.58
N VAL A 751 9.95 -24.82 -32.41
CA VAL A 751 9.59 -25.57 -31.19
C VAL A 751 8.23 -26.23 -31.37
N ALA A 752 7.23 -25.53 -31.90
CA ALA A 752 5.92 -26.08 -32.21
C ALA A 752 6.02 -27.18 -33.27
N LEU A 753 6.78 -26.96 -34.35
CA LEU A 753 7.04 -27.97 -35.37
C LEU A 753 7.85 -29.14 -34.80
N ALA A 754 8.83 -28.91 -33.95
CA ALA A 754 9.60 -29.96 -33.28
C ALA A 754 8.71 -30.76 -32.33
N LEU A 755 7.86 -30.12 -31.53
CA LEU A 755 6.87 -30.77 -30.68
C LEU A 755 5.85 -31.56 -31.50
N LEU A 756 5.43 -31.04 -32.65
CA LEU A 756 4.51 -31.71 -33.58
C LEU A 756 5.18 -32.92 -34.25
N LEU A 757 6.44 -32.78 -34.69
CA LEU A 757 7.25 -33.88 -35.23
C LEU A 757 7.56 -34.93 -34.16
N ILE A 758 7.82 -34.51 -32.91
CA ILE A 758 8.00 -35.38 -31.76
C ILE A 758 6.68 -36.09 -31.42
N ALA A 759 5.55 -35.39 -31.47
CA ALA A 759 4.21 -35.95 -31.26
C ALA A 759 3.86 -37.01 -32.31
N ILE A 760 4.18 -36.74 -33.58
CA ILE A 760 4.00 -37.68 -34.70
C ILE A 760 4.93 -38.89 -34.54
N LYS A 761 6.19 -38.66 -34.14
CA LYS A 761 7.20 -39.72 -33.97
C LYS A 761 6.99 -40.56 -32.70
N HIS A 762 6.36 -39.98 -31.68
CA HIS A 762 6.09 -40.59 -30.39
C HIS A 762 4.60 -40.41 -30.04
N PRO A 763 3.73 -41.36 -30.43
CA PRO A 763 2.28 -41.26 -30.25
C PRO A 763 1.83 -40.96 -28.80
N TYR A 764 2.60 -41.44 -27.82
CA TYR A 764 2.39 -41.11 -26.41
C TYR A 764 2.53 -39.60 -26.12
N ILE A 765 3.58 -38.96 -26.64
CA ILE A 765 3.81 -37.51 -26.45
C ILE A 765 2.71 -36.73 -27.18
N GLY A 766 2.31 -37.18 -28.38
CA GLY A 766 1.18 -36.59 -29.10
C GLY A 766 -0.14 -36.69 -28.34
N ARG A 767 -0.45 -37.87 -27.76
CA ARG A 767 -1.64 -38.06 -26.91
C ARG A 767 -1.63 -37.14 -25.70
N ARG A 768 -0.48 -37.00 -25.01
CA ARG A 768 -0.34 -36.10 -23.86
C ARG A 768 -0.56 -34.64 -24.26
N LEU A 769 0.09 -34.15 -25.31
CA LEU A 769 -0.10 -32.79 -25.83
C LEU A 769 -1.56 -32.51 -26.22
N LEU A 770 -2.25 -33.50 -26.81
CA LEU A 770 -3.65 -33.36 -27.18
C LEU A 770 -4.57 -33.32 -25.94
N ILE A 771 -4.28 -34.08 -24.88
CA ILE A 771 -5.03 -34.05 -23.61
C ILE A 771 -4.83 -32.74 -22.85
N MET A 772 -3.66 -32.09 -22.97
CA MET A 772 -3.40 -30.81 -22.30
C MET A 772 -4.39 -29.72 -22.73
N ILE A 773 -4.81 -29.70 -23.99
CA ILE A 773 -5.72 -28.69 -24.54
C ILE A 773 -7.09 -28.70 -23.83
N PRO A 774 -7.87 -29.80 -23.82
CA PRO A 774 -9.14 -29.85 -23.10
C PRO A 774 -8.95 -29.71 -21.59
N THR A 775 -7.83 -30.17 -21.01
CA THR A 775 -7.55 -29.95 -19.58
C THR A 775 -7.44 -28.46 -19.25
N LEU A 776 -6.61 -27.71 -19.98
CA LEU A 776 -6.45 -26.27 -19.76
C LEU A 776 -7.75 -25.50 -20.05
N PHE A 777 -8.54 -25.95 -21.03
CA PHE A 777 -9.84 -25.36 -21.32
C PHE A 777 -10.88 -25.58 -20.20
N VAL A 778 -10.92 -26.77 -19.59
CA VAL A 778 -11.79 -27.01 -18.43
C VAL A 778 -11.32 -26.18 -17.23
N ILE A 779 -10.00 -26.12 -17.02
CA ILE A 779 -9.43 -25.30 -15.95
C ILE A 779 -9.76 -23.82 -16.16
N SER A 780 -9.69 -23.28 -17.37
CA SER A 780 -10.00 -21.87 -17.62
C SER A 780 -11.46 -21.54 -17.31
N ILE A 781 -12.40 -22.43 -17.59
CA ILE A 781 -13.81 -22.27 -17.19
C ILE A 781 -13.94 -22.25 -15.66
N ILE A 782 -13.28 -23.18 -14.98
CA ILE A 782 -13.34 -23.27 -13.51
C ILE A 782 -12.73 -22.01 -12.88
N VAL A 783 -11.54 -21.60 -13.33
CA VAL A 783 -10.86 -20.39 -12.86
C VAL A 783 -11.73 -19.16 -13.09
N PHE A 784 -12.25 -18.97 -14.30
CA PHE A 784 -13.13 -17.85 -14.63
C PHE A 784 -14.41 -17.85 -13.78
N THR A 785 -14.98 -19.02 -13.51
CA THR A 785 -16.15 -19.12 -12.63
C THR A 785 -15.81 -18.73 -11.20
N ILE A 786 -14.70 -19.24 -10.66
CA ILE A 786 -14.28 -18.98 -9.27
C ILE A 786 -14.01 -17.50 -9.04
N ILE A 787 -13.30 -16.83 -9.96
CA ILE A 787 -12.98 -15.41 -9.79
C ILE A 787 -14.23 -14.52 -9.85
N GLN A 788 -15.34 -15.00 -10.41
CA GLN A 788 -16.64 -14.30 -10.52
C GLN A 788 -17.58 -14.57 -9.33
N LEU A 789 -17.21 -15.46 -8.40
CA LEU A 789 -18.04 -15.80 -7.23
C LEU A 789 -18.09 -14.74 -6.10
N PRO A 790 -17.06 -13.89 -5.85
CA PRO A 790 -17.11 -12.91 -4.77
C PRO A 790 -18.35 -12.01 -4.84
N GLU A 791 -18.99 -11.77 -3.70
CA GLU A 791 -20.16 -10.89 -3.57
C GLU A 791 -19.71 -9.43 -3.55
N GLY A 792 -19.71 -8.77 -4.71
CA GLY A 792 -19.30 -7.38 -4.87
C GLY A 792 -18.66 -7.15 -6.22
N ASP A 793 -19.12 -6.14 -6.97
CA ASP A 793 -18.44 -5.72 -8.19
C ASP A 793 -17.25 -4.82 -7.79
N TYR A 794 -16.03 -5.16 -8.21
CA TYR A 794 -14.83 -4.33 -8.02
C TYR A 794 -15.10 -2.86 -8.42
N LEU A 795 -15.94 -2.63 -9.42
CA LEU A 795 -16.33 -1.28 -9.81
C LEU A 795 -17.20 -0.57 -8.78
N THR A 796 -18.07 -1.28 -8.07
CA THR A 796 -18.85 -0.67 -6.99
C THR A 796 -17.93 -0.22 -5.85
N ALA A 797 -16.90 -1.01 -5.55
CA ALA A 797 -15.87 -0.66 -4.59
C ALA A 797 -14.98 0.51 -5.06
N ARG A 798 -14.58 0.51 -6.34
CA ARG A 798 -13.79 1.57 -6.94
C ARG A 798 -14.58 2.87 -7.07
N LEU A 799 -15.89 2.80 -7.34
CA LEU A 799 -16.80 3.95 -7.37
C LEU A 799 -16.74 4.69 -6.05
N VAL A 800 -16.92 3.92 -4.98
CA VAL A 800 -16.85 4.40 -3.60
C VAL A 800 -15.49 5.04 -3.31
N GLN A 801 -14.39 4.39 -3.69
CA GLN A 801 -13.04 4.94 -3.49
C GLN A 801 -12.80 6.25 -4.27
N LEU A 802 -13.31 6.35 -5.50
CA LEU A 802 -13.15 7.55 -6.33
C LEU A 802 -14.00 8.70 -5.79
N GLN A 803 -15.23 8.42 -5.36
CA GLN A 803 -16.06 9.41 -4.68
C GLN A 803 -15.32 9.95 -3.45
N GLU A 804 -14.67 9.08 -2.67
CA GLU A 804 -13.87 9.44 -1.47
C GLU A 804 -12.65 10.31 -1.75
N ALA A 805 -12.02 10.17 -2.91
CA ALA A 805 -10.96 11.08 -3.34
C ALA A 805 -11.47 12.50 -3.67
N GLY A 806 -12.78 12.73 -3.56
CA GLY A 806 -13.44 13.96 -4.00
C GLY A 806 -13.54 14.05 -5.51
N ASN A 807 -13.44 12.91 -6.21
CA ASN A 807 -13.57 12.86 -7.65
C ASN A 807 -15.07 12.98 -8.01
N ALA A 808 -15.46 14.15 -8.53
CA ALA A 808 -16.85 14.43 -8.90
C ALA A 808 -17.38 13.42 -9.94
N ASP A 809 -16.50 12.82 -10.74
CA ASP A 809 -16.85 11.94 -11.86
C ASP A 809 -16.66 10.46 -11.58
N ALA A 810 -16.62 10.06 -10.32
CA ALA A 810 -16.49 8.66 -9.97
C ALA A 810 -17.47 7.76 -10.74
N GLU A 811 -18.69 8.22 -11.01
CA GLU A 811 -19.69 7.49 -11.80
C GLU A 811 -19.26 7.28 -13.26
N GLN A 812 -18.68 8.29 -13.91
CA GLN A 812 -18.25 8.21 -15.31
C GLN A 812 -16.93 7.44 -15.46
N GLU A 813 -15.98 7.58 -14.53
CA GLU A 813 -14.77 6.74 -14.50
C GLU A 813 -15.14 5.26 -14.32
N ILE A 814 -16.20 4.98 -13.57
CA ILE A 814 -16.72 3.63 -13.41
C ILE A 814 -17.42 3.11 -14.65
N GLU A 815 -18.14 3.95 -15.37
CA GLU A 815 -18.70 3.59 -16.66
C GLU A 815 -17.58 3.30 -17.69
N ASP A 816 -16.52 4.10 -17.72
CA ASP A 816 -15.33 3.83 -18.53
C ASP A 816 -14.69 2.48 -18.15
N LEU A 817 -14.60 2.16 -16.85
CA LEU A 817 -14.10 0.86 -16.39
C LEU A 817 -15.06 -0.30 -16.71
N ARG A 818 -16.39 -0.10 -16.65
CA ARG A 818 -17.39 -1.09 -17.10
C ARG A 818 -17.20 -1.42 -18.56
N GLN A 819 -16.99 -0.40 -19.38
CA GLN A 819 -16.74 -0.55 -20.81
C GLN A 819 -15.38 -1.20 -21.07
N LEU A 820 -14.32 -0.80 -20.36
CA LEU A 820 -12.98 -1.39 -20.47
C LEU A 820 -12.98 -2.89 -20.17
N PHE A 821 -13.74 -3.32 -19.16
CA PHE A 821 -13.79 -4.72 -18.72
C PHE A 821 -15.00 -5.50 -19.27
N HIS A 822 -15.83 -4.86 -20.09
CA HIS A 822 -17.02 -5.41 -20.73
C HIS A 822 -18.04 -6.05 -19.76
N PHE A 823 -18.27 -5.44 -18.61
CA PHE A 823 -19.17 -6.03 -17.60
C PHE A 823 -20.65 -6.03 -18.02
N ASP A 824 -21.05 -5.19 -18.97
CA ASP A 824 -22.41 -5.19 -19.52
C ASP A 824 -22.70 -6.41 -20.41
N GLU A 825 -21.66 -7.15 -20.80
CA GLU A 825 -21.82 -8.34 -21.62
C GLU A 825 -22.17 -9.57 -20.76
N PRO A 826 -22.96 -10.53 -21.27
CA PRO A 826 -23.18 -11.80 -20.58
C PRO A 826 -21.86 -12.51 -20.25
N MET A 827 -21.81 -13.20 -19.11
CA MET A 827 -20.61 -13.86 -18.58
C MET A 827 -19.86 -14.75 -19.60
N TRP A 828 -20.57 -15.42 -20.52
CA TRP A 828 -19.94 -16.23 -21.56
C TRP A 828 -19.17 -15.40 -22.60
N LYS A 829 -19.60 -14.16 -22.89
CA LYS A 829 -18.88 -13.24 -23.79
C LYS A 829 -17.64 -12.68 -23.09
N GLN A 830 -17.76 -12.30 -21.82
CA GLN A 830 -16.62 -11.87 -21.01
C GLN A 830 -15.54 -12.96 -20.98
N TYR A 831 -15.93 -14.22 -20.74
CA TYR A 831 -15.03 -15.37 -20.85
C TYR A 831 -14.40 -15.49 -22.25
N ALA A 832 -15.21 -15.32 -23.30
CA ALA A 832 -14.72 -15.43 -24.68
C ALA A 832 -13.73 -14.31 -25.06
N ARG A 833 -13.89 -13.10 -24.51
CA ARG A 833 -12.91 -12.00 -24.64
C ARG A 833 -11.65 -12.28 -23.84
N TRP A 834 -11.78 -12.68 -22.57
CA TRP A 834 -10.64 -13.03 -21.72
C TRP A 834 -9.78 -14.16 -22.34
N MET A 835 -10.43 -15.18 -22.93
CA MET A 835 -9.73 -16.23 -23.67
C MET A 835 -9.20 -15.76 -25.03
N GLY A 836 -9.78 -14.73 -25.65
CA GLY A 836 -9.38 -14.23 -26.97
C GLY A 836 -10.01 -14.99 -28.13
N PHE A 837 -11.23 -15.52 -27.97
CA PHE A 837 -11.96 -16.18 -29.06
C PHE A 837 -12.43 -15.18 -30.14
N PHE A 838 -12.79 -13.95 -29.74
CA PHE A 838 -13.22 -12.91 -30.69
C PHE A 838 -12.12 -12.48 -31.66
N TRP A 839 -10.85 -12.55 -31.23
CA TRP A 839 -9.69 -12.32 -32.08
C TRP A 839 -9.70 -13.16 -33.36
N PHE A 840 -10.16 -14.42 -33.31
CA PHE A 840 -10.22 -15.28 -34.50
C PHE A 840 -11.29 -14.85 -35.51
N THR A 841 -12.18 -13.93 -35.12
CA THR A 841 -13.22 -13.36 -35.98
C THR A 841 -12.89 -11.96 -36.47
N SER A 842 -12.27 -11.12 -35.63
CA SER A 842 -11.93 -9.73 -35.97
C SER A 842 -10.50 -9.57 -36.52
N LEU A 843 -9.57 -10.42 -36.08
CA LEU A 843 -8.12 -10.27 -36.26
C LEU A 843 -7.56 -8.94 -35.73
N ASP A 844 -8.31 -8.26 -34.87
CA ASP A 844 -7.91 -7.01 -34.24
C ASP A 844 -7.13 -7.29 -32.95
N VAL A 845 -6.05 -6.55 -32.72
CA VAL A 845 -5.24 -6.62 -31.49
C VAL A 845 -6.07 -6.28 -30.25
N ALA A 846 -7.10 -5.46 -30.39
CA ALA A 846 -8.03 -5.11 -29.30
C ALA A 846 -8.81 -6.31 -28.76
N ASP A 847 -9.07 -7.34 -29.58
CA ASP A 847 -9.80 -8.55 -29.16
C ASP A 847 -8.86 -9.69 -28.71
N ALA A 848 -7.55 -9.43 -28.59
CA ALA A 848 -6.58 -10.40 -28.11
C ALA A 848 -6.87 -10.77 -26.64
N GLY A 849 -6.75 -12.06 -26.32
CA GLY A 849 -6.85 -12.60 -24.97
C GLY A 849 -5.78 -13.64 -24.71
N LEU A 850 -6.04 -14.53 -23.75
CA LEU A 850 -5.06 -15.52 -23.28
C LEU A 850 -4.47 -16.38 -24.40
N LEU A 851 -5.26 -16.75 -25.42
CA LEU A 851 -4.80 -17.57 -26.54
C LEU A 851 -3.76 -16.87 -27.42
N GLN A 852 -3.81 -15.53 -27.50
CA GLN A 852 -2.84 -14.70 -28.21
C GLN A 852 -1.67 -14.28 -27.31
N GLY A 853 -1.68 -14.71 -26.04
CA GLY A 853 -0.66 -14.37 -25.06
C GLY A 853 -0.94 -13.05 -24.32
N TYR A 854 -2.14 -12.48 -24.42
CA TYR A 854 -2.55 -11.31 -23.66
C TYR A 854 -3.33 -11.74 -22.41
N MET A 855 -2.78 -11.48 -21.22
CA MET A 855 -3.35 -11.90 -19.94
C MET A 855 -4.43 -10.95 -19.40
N GLY A 856 -4.86 -9.98 -20.19
CA GLY A 856 -5.81 -8.95 -19.76
C GLY A 856 -5.14 -7.83 -18.96
N ARG A 857 -5.98 -7.08 -18.23
CA ARG A 857 -5.57 -5.94 -17.40
C ARG A 857 -5.89 -6.18 -15.94
N SER A 858 -5.04 -5.63 -15.08
CA SER A 858 -5.32 -5.48 -13.66
C SER A 858 -6.46 -4.48 -13.48
N MET A 859 -7.47 -4.85 -12.70
CA MET A 859 -8.55 -3.95 -12.30
C MET A 859 -8.05 -2.86 -11.35
N GLU A 860 -7.08 -3.18 -10.49
CA GLU A 860 -6.50 -2.25 -9.50
C GLU A 860 -5.69 -1.13 -10.16
N THR A 861 -4.79 -1.50 -11.07
CA THR A 861 -3.80 -0.57 -11.65
C THR A 861 -4.11 -0.14 -13.07
N ALA A 862 -5.12 -0.75 -13.71
CA ALA A 862 -5.42 -0.65 -15.14
C ALA A 862 -4.24 -1.05 -16.07
N GLN A 863 -3.15 -1.61 -15.52
CA GLN A 863 -1.98 -2.03 -16.27
C GLN A 863 -2.16 -3.44 -16.87
N PRO A 864 -1.51 -3.72 -18.02
CA PRO A 864 -1.49 -5.06 -18.60
C PRO A 864 -0.82 -6.09 -17.68
N VAL A 865 -1.52 -7.19 -17.44
CA VAL A 865 -1.07 -8.27 -16.54
C VAL A 865 0.27 -8.86 -16.98
N ASN A 866 0.54 -8.92 -18.29
CA ASN A 866 1.81 -9.39 -18.85
C ASN A 866 3.04 -8.66 -18.28
N GLN A 867 2.91 -7.34 -18.03
CA GLN A 867 4.02 -6.52 -17.55
C GLN A 867 4.24 -6.71 -16.04
N ILE A 868 3.13 -6.83 -15.30
CA ILE A 868 3.14 -7.10 -13.87
C ILE A 868 3.75 -8.51 -13.61
N VAL A 869 3.36 -9.51 -14.39
CA VAL A 869 3.68 -10.92 -14.08
C VAL A 869 5.02 -11.39 -14.69
N GLY A 870 5.49 -10.76 -15.77
CA GLY A 870 6.60 -11.23 -16.62
C GLY A 870 7.85 -11.72 -15.88
N ASP A 871 8.53 -10.83 -15.15
CA ASP A 871 9.77 -11.17 -14.41
C ASP A 871 9.51 -12.18 -13.28
N ARG A 872 8.35 -12.07 -12.63
CA ARG A 872 7.97 -12.90 -11.48
C ARG A 872 7.81 -14.37 -11.88
N ILE A 873 7.33 -14.67 -13.09
CA ILE A 873 7.27 -16.05 -13.62
C ILE A 873 8.68 -16.63 -13.70
N ILE A 874 9.62 -15.90 -14.30
CA ILE A 874 11.00 -16.38 -14.50
C ILE A 874 11.65 -16.66 -13.15
N LEU A 875 11.53 -15.74 -12.19
CA LEU A 875 12.08 -15.91 -10.85
C LEU A 875 11.43 -17.08 -10.10
N THR A 876 10.12 -17.28 -10.25
CA THR A 876 9.40 -18.43 -9.68
C THR A 876 9.91 -19.74 -10.27
N VAL A 877 10.14 -19.80 -11.59
CA VAL A 877 10.71 -20.97 -12.26
C VAL A 877 12.14 -21.23 -11.80
N CYS A 878 12.99 -20.20 -11.68
CA CYS A 878 14.36 -20.33 -11.20
C CYS A 878 14.42 -20.88 -9.76
N ILE A 879 13.61 -20.32 -8.84
CA ILE A 879 13.52 -20.81 -7.46
C ILE A 879 12.99 -22.25 -7.44
N SER A 880 11.99 -22.56 -8.25
CA SER A 880 11.41 -23.91 -8.33
C SER A 880 12.43 -24.93 -8.82
N ALA A 881 13.13 -24.62 -9.91
CA ALA A 881 14.19 -25.46 -10.45
C ALA A 881 15.32 -25.64 -9.44
N GLY A 882 15.77 -24.56 -8.79
CA GLY A 882 16.76 -24.62 -7.71
C GLY A 882 16.32 -25.52 -6.55
N THR A 883 15.06 -25.41 -6.15
CA THR A 883 14.46 -26.21 -5.06
C THR A 883 14.40 -27.69 -5.42
N ILE A 884 13.98 -28.04 -6.65
CA ILE A 884 13.97 -29.43 -7.15
C ILE A 884 15.39 -30.00 -7.16
N LEU A 885 16.33 -29.26 -7.75
CA LEU A 885 17.73 -29.70 -7.84
C LEU A 885 18.35 -29.90 -6.46
N PHE A 886 18.16 -28.97 -5.53
CA PHE A 886 18.60 -29.09 -4.16
C PHE A 886 17.97 -30.31 -3.47
N THR A 887 16.65 -30.43 -3.55
CA THR A 887 15.89 -31.54 -2.95
C THR A 887 16.41 -32.88 -3.44
N TRP A 888 16.63 -33.03 -4.75
CA TRP A 888 17.13 -34.27 -5.33
C TRP A 888 18.59 -34.53 -4.98
N ALA A 889 19.43 -33.49 -5.04
CA ALA A 889 20.85 -33.59 -4.69
C ALA A 889 21.08 -34.07 -3.26
N VAL A 890 20.18 -33.73 -2.33
CA VAL A 890 20.26 -34.14 -0.92
C VAL A 890 19.48 -35.42 -0.65
N ALA A 891 18.24 -35.53 -1.12
CA ALA A 891 17.36 -36.65 -0.77
C ALA A 891 17.76 -37.97 -1.43
N ILE A 892 18.24 -37.95 -2.68
CA ILE A 892 18.59 -39.18 -3.40
C ILE A 892 19.79 -39.87 -2.72
N PRO A 893 20.93 -39.20 -2.45
CA PRO A 893 22.06 -39.86 -1.79
C PRO A 893 21.73 -40.37 -0.38
N ILE A 894 21.03 -39.55 0.42
CA ILE A 894 20.66 -39.91 1.80
C ILE A 894 19.67 -41.08 1.80
N GLY A 895 18.64 -41.05 0.96
CA GLY A 895 17.66 -42.12 0.83
C GLY A 895 18.29 -43.43 0.34
N ILE A 896 19.21 -43.37 -0.63
CA ILE A 896 19.98 -44.54 -1.08
C ILE A 896 20.80 -45.11 0.07
N TYR A 897 21.55 -44.26 0.77
CA TYR A 897 22.40 -44.69 1.88
C TYR A 897 21.58 -45.32 3.01
N SER A 898 20.48 -44.68 3.40
CA SER A 898 19.55 -45.12 4.44
C SER A 898 18.88 -46.46 4.11
N ALA A 899 18.49 -46.71 2.86
CA ALA A 899 17.95 -48.01 2.44
C ALA A 899 19.00 -49.13 2.44
N VAL A 900 20.22 -48.84 1.98
CA VAL A 900 21.30 -49.85 1.89
C VAL A 900 21.86 -50.19 3.27
N ARG A 901 21.87 -49.23 4.20
CA ARG A 901 22.32 -49.41 5.59
C ARG A 901 21.17 -49.25 6.58
N GLN A 902 20.08 -49.95 6.30
CA GLN A 902 18.90 -49.97 7.15
C GLN A 902 19.27 -50.28 8.61
N TYR A 903 18.65 -49.55 9.56
CA TYR A 903 18.88 -49.66 11.01
C TYR A 903 20.28 -49.26 11.49
N SER A 904 21.10 -48.63 10.65
CA SER A 904 22.37 -48.04 11.10
C SER A 904 22.14 -46.76 11.91
N LEU A 905 23.10 -46.38 12.75
CA LEU A 905 23.06 -45.09 13.48
C LEU A 905 22.88 -43.89 12.53
N ALA A 906 23.50 -43.94 11.35
CA ALA A 906 23.35 -42.90 10.34
C ALA A 906 21.96 -42.90 9.68
N ASP A 907 21.31 -44.06 9.51
CA ASP A 907 19.90 -44.15 9.07
C ASP A 907 18.97 -43.46 10.08
N TYR A 908 19.15 -43.74 11.37
CA TYR A 908 18.40 -43.07 12.44
C TYR A 908 18.68 -41.57 12.50
N ALA A 909 19.94 -41.15 12.35
CA ALA A 909 20.33 -39.73 12.34
C ALA A 909 19.69 -38.97 11.17
N PHE A 910 19.78 -39.47 9.93
CA PHE A 910 19.15 -38.84 8.77
C PHE A 910 17.63 -38.83 8.86
N THR A 911 17.04 -39.89 9.42
CA THR A 911 15.60 -39.95 9.67
C THR A 911 15.17 -38.91 10.71
N LEU A 912 15.91 -38.77 11.81
CA LEU A 912 15.67 -37.75 12.84
C LEU A 912 15.79 -36.32 12.28
N VAL A 913 16.87 -36.03 11.55
CA VAL A 913 17.07 -34.74 10.87
C VAL A 913 15.94 -34.48 9.87
N GLY A 914 15.50 -35.49 9.13
CA GLY A 914 14.34 -35.39 8.25
C GLY A 914 13.03 -35.11 9.01
N PHE A 915 12.81 -35.72 10.18
CA PHE A 915 11.66 -35.38 11.02
C PHE A 915 11.69 -33.92 11.49
N ILE A 916 12.84 -33.46 11.98
CA ILE A 916 13.03 -32.05 12.37
C ILE A 916 12.73 -31.12 11.20
N GLY A 917 13.27 -31.41 10.01
CA GLY A 917 13.04 -30.61 8.80
C GLY A 917 11.58 -30.58 8.32
N MET A 918 10.78 -31.61 8.60
CA MET A 918 9.32 -31.57 8.37
C MET A 918 8.54 -30.85 9.46
N SER A 919 9.02 -30.89 10.70
CA SER A 919 8.33 -30.30 11.85
C SER A 919 8.51 -28.80 11.95
N ILE A 920 9.56 -28.24 11.35
CA ILE A 920 9.81 -26.80 11.30
C ILE A 920 8.94 -26.18 10.18
N PRO A 921 8.03 -25.24 10.49
CA PRO A 921 7.31 -24.49 9.47
C PRO A 921 8.28 -23.70 8.58
N GLY A 922 8.07 -23.74 7.26
CA GLY A 922 8.98 -23.09 6.30
C GLY A 922 9.15 -21.58 6.54
N PHE A 923 8.10 -20.87 6.93
CA PHE A 923 8.18 -19.44 7.23
C PHE A 923 9.06 -19.15 8.46
N LEU A 924 9.05 -20.03 9.48
CA LEU A 924 9.88 -19.88 10.67
C LEU A 924 11.35 -20.11 10.31
N LEU A 925 11.64 -21.12 9.48
CA LEU A 925 12.99 -21.34 8.96
C LEU A 925 13.47 -20.14 8.12
N ALA A 926 12.58 -19.52 7.33
CA ALA A 926 12.88 -18.30 6.61
C ALA A 926 13.25 -17.14 7.55
N LEU A 927 12.48 -16.90 8.62
CA LEU A 927 12.79 -15.86 9.61
C LEU A 927 14.16 -16.08 10.26
N VAL A 928 14.45 -17.32 10.69
CA VAL A 928 15.74 -17.67 11.30
C VAL A 928 16.88 -17.45 10.31
N LEU A 929 16.74 -17.91 9.06
CA LEU A 929 17.79 -17.73 8.05
C LEU A 929 17.95 -16.27 7.64
N MET A 930 16.89 -15.48 7.63
CA MET A 930 16.95 -14.05 7.35
C MET A 930 17.81 -13.34 8.40
N VAL A 931 17.61 -13.66 9.69
CA VAL A 931 18.42 -13.10 10.79
C VAL A 931 19.87 -13.60 10.76
N LEU A 932 20.10 -14.88 10.44
CA LEU A 932 21.45 -15.46 10.45
C LEU A 932 22.28 -15.13 9.21
N ALA A 933 21.64 -14.96 8.06
CA ALA A 933 22.30 -14.73 6.78
C ALA A 933 22.33 -13.25 6.37
N ASP A 934 21.60 -12.38 7.08
CA ASP A 934 21.45 -10.95 6.77
C ASP A 934 21.02 -10.71 5.30
N VAL A 935 20.06 -11.53 4.84
CA VAL A 935 19.59 -11.52 3.46
C VAL A 935 18.06 -11.43 3.44
N SER A 936 17.54 -10.32 2.91
CA SER A 936 16.13 -10.12 2.57
C SER A 936 15.98 -9.90 1.05
N GLY A 937 14.97 -10.51 0.43
CA GLY A 937 14.73 -10.43 -1.02
C GLY A 937 15.66 -11.28 -1.89
N LEU A 938 15.54 -11.11 -3.22
CA LEU A 938 16.38 -11.79 -4.22
C LEU A 938 17.52 -10.93 -4.76
N PHE A 939 17.46 -9.64 -4.50
CA PHE A 939 18.41 -8.64 -5.00
C PHE A 939 18.67 -7.65 -3.88
N SER A 940 19.91 -7.17 -3.80
CA SER A 940 20.24 -6.00 -2.99
C SER A 940 19.44 -4.76 -3.44
N PRO A 941 19.21 -3.77 -2.56
CA PRO A 941 18.40 -2.58 -2.88
C PRO A 941 18.83 -1.87 -4.18
N GLU A 942 20.12 -1.88 -4.47
CA GLU A 942 20.71 -1.32 -5.71
C GLU A 942 20.27 -2.09 -6.96
N TYR A 943 20.48 -3.41 -7.01
CA TYR A 943 20.15 -4.24 -8.18
C TYR A 943 18.65 -4.50 -8.33
N ALA A 944 17.89 -4.40 -7.24
CA ALA A 944 16.42 -4.47 -7.28
C ALA A 944 15.84 -3.33 -8.12
N ALA A 945 16.46 -2.15 -8.07
CA ALA A 945 16.02 -0.95 -8.76
C ALA A 945 16.36 -0.95 -10.26
N GLN A 946 17.49 -1.56 -10.65
CA GLN A 946 17.91 -1.65 -12.05
C GLN A 946 16.89 -2.42 -12.90
N PRO A 947 16.38 -1.85 -14.01
CA PRO A 947 15.43 -2.53 -14.90
C PRO A 947 16.10 -3.64 -15.70
N GLU A 948 17.34 -3.46 -16.15
CA GLU A 948 18.02 -4.38 -17.05
C GLU A 948 18.66 -5.59 -16.35
N TRP A 949 18.88 -6.68 -17.10
CA TRP A 949 19.64 -7.83 -16.64
C TRP A 949 21.12 -7.64 -16.95
N THR A 950 21.89 -7.27 -15.93
CA THR A 950 23.35 -7.14 -16.01
C THR A 950 24.05 -8.36 -15.42
N TRP A 951 25.32 -8.58 -15.77
CA TRP A 951 26.14 -9.61 -15.13
C TRP A 951 26.26 -9.43 -13.62
N GLY A 952 26.34 -8.17 -13.15
CA GLY A 952 26.33 -7.84 -11.72
C GLY A 952 25.05 -8.32 -11.04
N LYS A 953 23.89 -8.01 -11.64
CA LYS A 953 22.57 -8.44 -11.13
C LYS A 953 22.38 -9.96 -11.13
N LEU A 954 22.94 -10.68 -12.11
CA LEU A 954 22.90 -12.14 -12.12
C LEU A 954 23.74 -12.75 -10.99
N ILE A 955 24.94 -12.22 -10.75
CA ILE A 955 25.79 -12.65 -9.64
C ILE A 955 25.12 -12.34 -8.30
N ASP A 956 24.50 -11.17 -8.19
CA ASP A 956 23.71 -10.77 -7.02
C ASP A 956 22.58 -11.77 -6.77
N LEU A 957 21.77 -12.09 -7.79
CA LEU A 957 20.73 -13.11 -7.68
C LEU A 957 21.27 -14.45 -7.17
N LEU A 958 22.39 -14.93 -7.72
CA LEU A 958 22.98 -16.22 -7.31
C LEU A 958 23.45 -16.22 -5.85
N ARG A 959 23.85 -15.06 -5.30
CA ARG A 959 24.22 -14.90 -3.89
C ARG A 959 23.02 -14.93 -2.95
N HIS A 960 21.82 -14.60 -3.43
CA HIS A 960 20.62 -14.50 -2.60
C HIS A 960 19.66 -15.69 -2.79
N ILE A 961 19.59 -16.29 -3.99
CA ILE A 961 18.60 -17.33 -4.35
C ILE A 961 18.73 -18.63 -3.55
N TRP A 962 19.89 -18.90 -2.93
CA TRP A 962 20.08 -20.13 -2.15
C TRP A 962 19.22 -20.16 -0.88
N VAL A 963 18.91 -19.00 -0.28
CA VAL A 963 18.08 -18.90 0.93
C VAL A 963 16.67 -19.44 0.68
N PRO A 964 15.90 -18.94 -0.30
CA PRO A 964 14.57 -19.48 -0.58
C PRO A 964 14.62 -20.94 -1.07
N VAL A 965 15.65 -21.32 -1.84
CA VAL A 965 15.84 -22.72 -2.29
C VAL A 965 16.03 -23.67 -1.10
N LEU A 966 16.81 -23.26 -0.09
CA LEU A 966 17.02 -24.05 1.12
C LEU A 966 15.73 -24.16 1.94
N VAL A 967 15.05 -23.03 2.21
CA VAL A 967 13.82 -23.01 3.00
C VAL A 967 12.75 -23.90 2.37
N MET A 968 12.49 -23.72 1.07
CA MET A 968 11.50 -24.49 0.35
C MET A 968 11.92 -25.95 0.17
N GLY A 969 13.23 -26.21 0.08
CA GLY A 969 13.80 -27.53 -0.15
C GLY A 969 13.86 -28.43 1.09
N VAL A 970 14.06 -27.90 2.31
CA VAL A 970 14.27 -28.71 3.52
C VAL A 970 13.08 -29.64 3.82
N ALA A 971 11.86 -29.10 3.81
CA ALA A 971 10.65 -29.90 4.07
C ALA A 971 10.42 -30.96 2.97
N GLY A 972 10.60 -30.58 1.70
CA GLY A 972 10.51 -31.49 0.56
C GLY A 972 11.57 -32.60 0.60
N THR A 973 12.79 -32.26 0.99
CA THR A 973 13.93 -33.19 1.12
C THR A 973 13.65 -34.27 2.14
N ALA A 974 13.15 -33.88 3.32
CA ALA A 974 12.78 -34.84 4.35
C ALA A 974 11.73 -35.86 3.88
N GLY A 975 10.74 -35.41 3.11
CA GLY A 975 9.72 -36.27 2.52
C GLY A 975 10.32 -37.22 1.49
N MET A 976 11.11 -36.64 0.58
CA MET A 976 11.74 -37.37 -0.51
C MET A 976 12.77 -38.41 -0.02
N ILE A 977 13.50 -38.17 1.08
CA ILE A 977 14.38 -39.18 1.69
C ILE A 977 13.60 -40.45 2.03
N ARG A 978 12.41 -40.30 2.64
CA ARG A 978 11.57 -41.45 3.04
C ARG A 978 11.00 -42.17 1.83
N VAL A 979 10.54 -41.42 0.83
CA VAL A 979 10.05 -41.98 -0.44
C VAL A 979 11.15 -42.78 -1.12
N MET A 980 12.35 -42.22 -1.25
CA MET A 980 13.50 -42.93 -1.84
C MET A 980 13.84 -44.19 -1.05
N ARG A 981 13.90 -44.08 0.29
CA ARG A 981 14.22 -45.20 1.16
C ARG A 981 13.21 -46.34 1.02
N ALA A 982 11.91 -46.03 1.11
CA ALA A 982 10.84 -47.01 1.01
C ALA A 982 10.85 -47.70 -0.36
N ASN A 983 10.85 -46.92 -1.45
CA ASN A 983 10.86 -47.46 -2.80
C ASN A 983 12.10 -48.33 -3.08
N LEU A 984 13.28 -47.89 -2.60
CA LEU A 984 14.50 -48.64 -2.80
C LEU A 984 14.51 -49.93 -1.98
N LEU A 985 14.00 -49.93 -0.75
CA LEU A 985 13.86 -51.15 0.06
C LEU A 985 12.95 -52.19 -0.63
N ASP A 986 11.83 -51.75 -1.20
CA ASP A 986 10.93 -52.64 -1.95
C ASP A 986 11.62 -53.23 -3.19
N GLU A 987 12.32 -52.40 -3.98
CA GLU A 987 13.03 -52.85 -5.18
C GLU A 987 14.22 -53.77 -4.87
N LEU A 988 14.95 -53.54 -3.77
CA LEU A 988 16.11 -54.34 -3.37
C LEU A 988 15.77 -55.82 -3.12
N SER A 989 14.51 -56.12 -2.78
CA SER A 989 14.03 -57.48 -2.51
C SER A 989 13.64 -58.27 -3.78
N LYS A 990 13.59 -57.62 -4.96
CA LYS A 990 13.03 -58.24 -6.16
C LYS A 990 13.97 -59.27 -6.82
N PRO A 991 13.43 -60.31 -7.49
CA PRO A 991 14.22 -61.41 -8.06
C PRO A 991 15.32 -60.98 -9.05
N TYR A 992 15.10 -59.90 -9.81
CA TYR A 992 16.08 -59.40 -10.76
C TYR A 992 17.34 -58.80 -10.08
N VAL A 993 17.18 -58.24 -8.88
CA VAL A 993 18.29 -57.71 -8.07
C VAL A 993 19.11 -58.86 -7.48
N THR A 994 18.43 -59.88 -6.93
CA THR A 994 19.05 -61.11 -6.42
C THR A 994 19.83 -61.84 -7.52
N THR A 995 19.27 -61.91 -8.73
CA THR A 995 19.92 -62.52 -9.89
C THR A 995 21.16 -61.73 -10.34
N ALA A 996 21.08 -60.39 -10.39
CA ALA A 996 22.22 -59.55 -10.72
C ALA A 996 23.35 -59.66 -9.66
N ARG A 997 22.98 -59.80 -8.39
CA ARG A 997 23.93 -60.03 -7.28
C ARG A 997 24.60 -61.40 -7.40
N ALA A 998 23.84 -62.44 -7.72
CA ALA A 998 24.37 -63.79 -7.97
C ALA A 998 25.32 -63.85 -9.18
N LYS A 999 25.12 -62.99 -10.18
CA LYS A 999 26.02 -62.82 -11.34
C LYS A 999 27.31 -62.02 -11.03
N GLY A 1000 27.54 -61.61 -9.78
CA GLY A 1000 28.78 -60.93 -9.37
C GLY A 1000 28.92 -59.47 -9.82
N VAL A 1001 27.81 -58.80 -10.17
CA VAL A 1001 27.85 -57.37 -10.53
C VAL A 1001 28.30 -56.54 -9.32
N ARG A 1002 29.30 -55.66 -9.51
CA ARG A 1002 29.84 -54.79 -8.45
C ARG A 1002 28.72 -54.01 -7.71
N PRO A 1003 28.75 -53.89 -6.36
CA PRO A 1003 27.63 -53.38 -5.56
C PRO A 1003 27.06 -52.02 -6.01
N ILE A 1004 27.91 -51.00 -6.23
CA ILE A 1004 27.48 -49.66 -6.67
C ILE A 1004 26.90 -49.69 -8.09
N LYS A 1005 27.53 -50.44 -9.00
CA LYS A 1005 27.05 -50.58 -10.38
C LYS A 1005 25.73 -51.34 -10.43
N LEU A 1006 25.54 -52.32 -9.54
CA LEU A 1006 24.28 -53.03 -9.37
C LEU A 1006 23.19 -52.09 -8.85
N LEU A 1007 23.46 -51.34 -7.78
CA LEU A 1007 22.49 -50.43 -7.14
C LEU A 1007 22.01 -49.33 -8.08
N LEU A 1008 22.93 -48.58 -8.69
CA LEU A 1008 22.59 -47.43 -9.54
C LEU A 1008 21.93 -47.86 -10.86
N LYS A 1009 22.30 -49.03 -11.42
CA LYS A 1009 21.79 -49.47 -12.72
C LYS A 1009 20.40 -50.10 -12.65
N TYR A 1010 20.08 -50.77 -11.54
CA TYR A 1010 18.87 -51.58 -11.43
C TYR A 1010 17.83 -50.99 -10.45
N PRO A 1011 17.92 -51.17 -9.11
CA PRO A 1011 16.85 -50.76 -8.21
C PRO A 1011 16.73 -49.24 -8.02
N VAL A 1012 17.83 -48.47 -8.03
CA VAL A 1012 17.77 -47.00 -7.89
C VAL A 1012 17.06 -46.36 -9.07
N ARG A 1013 17.32 -46.85 -10.28
CA ARG A 1013 16.68 -46.36 -11.49
C ARG A 1013 15.16 -46.48 -11.42
N VAL A 1014 14.62 -47.54 -10.81
CA VAL A 1014 13.18 -47.73 -10.65
C VAL A 1014 12.65 -46.93 -9.44
N ALA A 1015 13.40 -46.87 -8.34
CA ALA A 1015 13.02 -46.15 -7.13
C ALA A 1015 12.91 -44.61 -7.33
N LEU A 1016 13.52 -44.07 -8.39
CA LEU A 1016 13.41 -42.66 -8.79
C LEU A 1016 12.09 -42.31 -9.49
N ASN A 1017 11.26 -43.28 -9.88
CA ASN A 1017 10.00 -42.98 -10.58
C ASN A 1017 9.12 -41.97 -9.81
N PRO A 1018 8.89 -42.10 -8.48
CA PRO A 1018 8.11 -41.11 -7.72
C PRO A 1018 8.77 -39.72 -7.59
N PHE A 1019 10.09 -39.62 -7.73
CA PHE A 1019 10.78 -38.32 -7.76
C PHE A 1019 10.43 -37.58 -9.05
N ILE A 1020 10.46 -38.29 -10.16
CA ILE A 1020 10.17 -37.72 -11.47
C ILE A 1020 8.68 -37.44 -11.62
N SER A 1021 7.81 -38.35 -11.18
CA SER A 1021 6.35 -38.14 -11.25
C SER A 1021 5.86 -36.97 -10.39
N GLY A 1022 6.58 -36.67 -9.30
CA GLY A 1022 6.27 -35.56 -8.40
C GLY A 1022 6.48 -34.17 -9.00
N ILE A 1023 7.32 -34.02 -10.05
CA ILE A 1023 7.69 -32.71 -10.62
C ILE A 1023 6.45 -31.89 -11.02
N GLY A 1024 5.43 -32.54 -11.59
CA GLY A 1024 4.20 -31.87 -12.01
C GLY A 1024 3.45 -31.16 -10.87
N HIS A 1025 3.59 -31.63 -9.64
CA HIS A 1025 2.94 -31.05 -8.46
C HIS A 1025 3.81 -30.03 -7.73
N VAL A 1026 5.12 -30.01 -7.98
CA VAL A 1026 6.05 -29.10 -7.28
C VAL A 1026 5.76 -27.65 -7.63
N PHE A 1027 5.45 -27.33 -8.89
CA PHE A 1027 5.17 -25.95 -9.31
C PHE A 1027 3.94 -25.35 -8.58
N PRO A 1028 2.76 -26.00 -8.56
CA PRO A 1028 1.62 -25.51 -7.77
C PRO A 1028 1.91 -25.46 -6.26
N GLN A 1029 2.60 -26.46 -5.70
CA GLN A 1029 2.91 -26.52 -4.27
C GLN A 1029 3.84 -25.40 -3.82
N LEU A 1030 4.83 -25.03 -4.62
CA LEU A 1030 5.74 -23.93 -4.29
C LEU A 1030 5.04 -22.57 -4.28
N VAL A 1031 3.96 -22.43 -5.04
CA VAL A 1031 3.18 -21.20 -5.03
C VAL A 1031 2.20 -21.19 -3.86
N SER A 1032 1.47 -22.27 -3.60
CA SER A 1032 0.53 -22.34 -2.48
C SER A 1032 1.22 -22.39 -1.11
N GLY A 1033 2.23 -23.26 -0.93
CA GLY A 1033 2.96 -23.41 0.34
C GLY A 1033 4.17 -22.49 0.48
N GLY A 1034 4.73 -22.02 -0.63
CA GLY A 1034 5.85 -21.07 -0.64
C GLY A 1034 5.43 -19.60 -0.67
N ALA A 1035 4.15 -19.26 -0.87
CA ALA A 1035 3.70 -17.86 -0.84
C ALA A 1035 4.02 -17.17 0.50
N ILE A 1036 3.79 -17.84 1.63
CA ILE A 1036 4.11 -17.29 2.96
C ILE A 1036 5.62 -17.11 3.12
N VAL A 1037 6.41 -18.12 2.72
CA VAL A 1037 7.88 -18.03 2.70
C VAL A 1037 8.35 -16.89 1.80
N ALA A 1038 7.73 -16.71 0.64
CA ALA A 1038 8.05 -15.65 -0.30
C ALA A 1038 7.66 -14.27 0.23
N MET A 1039 6.57 -14.13 0.99
CA MET A 1039 6.24 -12.88 1.67
C MET A 1039 7.25 -12.55 2.76
N VAL A 1040 7.60 -13.53 3.60
CA VAL A 1040 8.58 -13.38 4.68
C VAL A 1040 9.96 -13.02 4.14
N LEU A 1041 10.41 -13.73 3.10
CA LEU A 1041 11.68 -13.42 2.44
C LEU A 1041 11.55 -12.26 1.44
N SER A 1042 10.37 -11.64 1.32
CA SER A 1042 10.16 -10.49 0.44
C SER A 1042 10.54 -10.74 -1.03
N LEU A 1043 10.26 -11.94 -1.54
CA LEU A 1043 10.62 -12.40 -2.88
C LEU A 1043 9.62 -11.90 -3.94
N PRO A 1044 10.09 -11.36 -5.08
CA PRO A 1044 9.24 -10.96 -6.19
C PRO A 1044 8.80 -12.17 -7.03
N THR A 1045 7.93 -13.02 -6.48
CA THR A 1045 7.40 -14.23 -7.14
C THR A 1045 5.90 -14.13 -7.41
N VAL A 1046 5.35 -15.11 -8.14
CA VAL A 1046 3.92 -15.18 -8.49
C VAL A 1046 3.04 -15.37 -7.25
N GLY A 1047 3.52 -16.03 -6.19
CA GLY A 1047 2.73 -16.33 -4.99
C GLY A 1047 2.23 -15.09 -4.23
N PRO A 1048 3.12 -14.20 -3.75
CA PRO A 1048 2.72 -12.97 -3.08
C PRO A 1048 1.82 -12.07 -3.95
N LEU A 1049 2.09 -11.99 -5.25
CA LEU A 1049 1.28 -11.20 -6.17
C LEU A 1049 -0.14 -11.79 -6.34
N LEU A 1050 -0.29 -13.12 -6.39
CA LEU A 1050 -1.61 -13.75 -6.46
C LEU A 1050 -2.40 -13.47 -5.19
N LEU A 1051 -1.76 -13.55 -4.03
CA LEU A 1051 -2.41 -13.24 -2.76
C LEU A 1051 -2.81 -11.77 -2.66
N ALA A 1052 -1.96 -10.86 -3.13
CA ALA A 1052 -2.28 -9.42 -3.20
C ALA A 1052 -3.50 -9.17 -4.11
N ALA A 1053 -3.53 -9.76 -5.31
CA ALA A 1053 -4.66 -9.64 -6.25
C ALA A 1053 -5.97 -10.19 -5.67
N LEU A 1054 -5.90 -11.28 -4.88
CA LEU A 1054 -7.07 -11.82 -4.18
C LEU A 1054 -7.59 -10.88 -3.08
N PHE A 1055 -6.68 -10.22 -2.35
CA PHE A 1055 -7.06 -9.26 -1.30
C PHE A 1055 -7.55 -7.92 -1.85
N SER A 1056 -7.07 -7.49 -3.03
CA SER A 1056 -7.54 -6.27 -3.71
C SER A 1056 -8.71 -6.51 -4.67
N GLU A 1057 -9.24 -7.74 -4.71
CA GLU A 1057 -10.33 -8.17 -5.58
C GLU A 1057 -10.05 -7.91 -7.08
N ASP A 1058 -8.78 -7.98 -7.49
CA ASP A 1058 -8.37 -7.88 -8.89
C ASP A 1058 -8.58 -9.22 -9.62
N MET A 1059 -9.83 -9.45 -10.04
CA MET A 1059 -10.30 -10.75 -10.55
C MET A 1059 -9.53 -11.20 -11.80
N TYR A 1060 -9.24 -10.29 -12.74
CA TYR A 1060 -8.53 -10.63 -13.98
C TYR A 1060 -7.05 -10.93 -13.72
N LEU A 1061 -6.38 -10.18 -12.84
CA LEU A 1061 -5.01 -10.48 -12.44
C LEU A 1061 -4.95 -11.85 -11.74
N ALA A 1062 -5.82 -12.09 -10.75
CA ALA A 1062 -5.88 -13.37 -10.04
C ALA A 1062 -6.19 -14.53 -10.98
N GLY A 1063 -7.18 -14.39 -11.87
CA GLY A 1063 -7.57 -15.40 -12.85
C GLY A 1063 -6.45 -15.75 -13.83
N SER A 1064 -5.79 -14.75 -14.39
CA SER A 1064 -4.65 -14.96 -15.29
C SER A 1064 -3.46 -15.61 -14.58
N MET A 1065 -3.22 -15.27 -13.31
CA MET A 1065 -2.20 -15.93 -12.51
C MET A 1065 -2.54 -17.40 -12.20
N LEU A 1066 -3.79 -17.71 -11.87
CA LEU A 1066 -4.27 -19.10 -11.72
C LEU A 1066 -4.13 -19.89 -13.02
N MET A 1067 -4.32 -19.25 -14.19
CA MET A 1067 -4.07 -19.87 -15.49
C MET A 1067 -2.59 -20.14 -15.74
N VAL A 1068 -1.70 -19.20 -15.42
CA VAL A 1068 -0.25 -19.40 -15.51
C VAL A 1068 0.19 -20.57 -14.63
N LEU A 1069 -0.31 -20.65 -13.39
CA LEU A 1069 0.01 -21.74 -12.47
C LEU A 1069 -0.47 -23.10 -12.99
N SER A 1070 -1.68 -23.12 -13.53
CA SER A 1070 -2.26 -24.32 -14.12
C SER A 1070 -1.47 -24.77 -15.35
N MET A 1071 -1.05 -23.82 -16.20
CA MET A 1071 -0.15 -24.09 -17.33
C MET A 1071 1.19 -24.65 -16.86
N LEU A 1072 1.81 -24.05 -15.83
CA LEU A 1072 3.07 -24.56 -15.26
C LEU A 1072 2.93 -25.97 -14.67
N GLY A 1073 1.81 -26.28 -14.01
CA GLY A 1073 1.53 -27.63 -13.49
C GLY A 1073 1.34 -28.67 -14.59
N VAL A 1074 0.60 -28.33 -15.65
CA VAL A 1074 0.41 -29.20 -16.81
C VAL A 1074 1.74 -29.40 -17.56
N LEU A 1075 2.54 -28.34 -17.74
CA LEU A 1075 3.88 -28.43 -18.32
C LEU A 1075 4.83 -29.26 -17.45
N GLY A 1076 4.79 -29.08 -16.12
CA GLY A 1076 5.57 -29.89 -15.18
C GLY A 1076 5.21 -31.37 -15.25
N THR A 1077 3.93 -31.69 -15.46
CA THR A 1077 3.45 -33.07 -15.67
C THR A 1077 3.98 -33.64 -16.98
N LEU A 1078 3.99 -32.86 -18.06
CA LEU A 1078 4.60 -33.26 -19.32
C LEU A 1078 6.10 -33.53 -19.17
N VAL A 1079 6.83 -32.65 -18.47
CA VAL A 1079 8.27 -32.84 -18.17
C VAL A 1079 8.49 -34.13 -17.37
N SER A 1080 7.64 -34.37 -16.36
CA SER A 1080 7.62 -35.62 -15.60
C SER A 1080 7.44 -36.84 -16.52
N ASP A 1081 6.43 -36.84 -17.38
CA ASP A 1081 6.15 -37.95 -18.31
C ASP A 1081 7.33 -38.21 -19.26
N LEU A 1082 7.96 -37.14 -19.78
CA LEU A 1082 9.13 -37.24 -20.67
C LEU A 1082 10.34 -37.84 -19.95
N LEU A 1083 10.59 -37.39 -18.71
CA LEU A 1083 11.68 -37.89 -17.89
C LEU A 1083 11.43 -39.34 -17.45
N LEU A 1084 10.18 -39.73 -17.17
CA LEU A 1084 9.78 -41.11 -16.89
C LEU A 1084 9.99 -42.01 -18.11
N LEU A 1085 9.64 -41.54 -19.31
CA LEU A 1085 9.91 -42.23 -20.57
C LEU A 1085 11.39 -42.50 -20.81
N TRP A 1086 12.25 -41.54 -20.42
CA TRP A 1086 13.69 -41.68 -20.51
C TRP A 1086 14.25 -42.60 -19.42
N LEU A 1087 13.74 -42.47 -18.19
CA LEU A 1087 14.17 -43.25 -17.04
C LEU A 1087 13.69 -44.69 -17.12
N ASP A 1088 12.45 -45.00 -17.49
CA ASP A 1088 11.92 -46.36 -17.61
C ASP A 1088 11.23 -46.58 -18.98
N PRO A 1089 11.89 -47.25 -19.94
CA PRO A 1089 11.31 -47.56 -21.25
C PRO A 1089 10.07 -48.45 -21.20
N ARG A 1090 9.79 -49.13 -20.07
CA ARG A 1090 8.61 -50.01 -19.92
C ARG A 1090 7.29 -49.25 -19.97
N VAL A 1091 7.30 -47.98 -19.59
CA VAL A 1091 6.14 -47.07 -19.65
C VAL A 1091 5.58 -46.95 -21.08
N ARG A 1092 6.36 -47.30 -22.13
CA ARG A 1092 5.89 -47.35 -23.52
C ARG A 1092 4.95 -48.52 -23.84
N TYR A 1093 4.98 -49.61 -23.08
CA TYR A 1093 4.34 -50.88 -23.47
C TYR A 1093 2.98 -51.14 -22.82
N ASP A 1094 2.68 -50.51 -21.67
CA ASP A 1094 1.46 -50.82 -20.90
C ASP A 1094 0.16 -50.27 -21.52
N GLU A 1095 0.20 -49.24 -22.37
CA GLU A 1095 -1.01 -48.69 -23.03
C GLU A 1095 -1.26 -49.19 -24.46
N VAL A 1096 -0.32 -49.91 -25.10
CA VAL A 1096 -0.52 -50.44 -26.47
C VAL A 1096 -1.43 -51.68 -26.46
N THR A 1097 -1.75 -52.22 -25.28
CA THR A 1097 -2.61 -53.40 -25.07
C THR A 1097 -4.02 -53.09 -24.57
N THR A 1098 -4.45 -51.83 -24.52
CA THR A 1098 -5.81 -51.41 -24.13
C THR A 1098 -6.49 -50.54 -25.17
#